data_AF-A0A072TNN2-F1
#
_entry.id   AF-A0A072TNN2-F1
#
_cell.length_a   1.000
_cell.length_b   1.000
_cell.length_c   1.000
_cell.angle_alpha   90.00
_cell.angle_beta   90.00
_cell.angle_gamma   90.00
#
_symmetry.space_group_name_H-M   'P 1'
#
loop_
_entity.id
_entity.type
_entity.pdbx_description
1 polymer ?
#
loop_
_entity_poly.entity_id
_entity_poly.type
_entity_poly.pdbx_seq_one_letter_code
_entity_poly.pdbx_strand_id
1 'polypeptide(L)'
;MFGILNNKGQKIKGTVVLMPKNVLDFNAITSVGKGGVINTAGNIIGGVTGIVGGVVDTATAFLGRNVSMQLISATKTDANGKGLVGKETFLSKHLPQLPTLGARQDAFSVFFEYDANFGIPGAFYIRNYTQAEFFLVSVTLEDIPNRESVQFICNSWVYNFKSYKKDRIFFTNDTYLPSQTPAPLNHYREEELQTLRGDGTGERKEADRVYDYDIYNDLGNPDGGDALVRPVLGGSSTYPYPRRVRSGRKPTRKDPKSEKPGVIYVPRDENFGHLKSSDFLMYGIKSLSQNVIPLFKSVIFDLNFTPNEFDSFDEVRGLFEGGIKLPTDILSQISPLPALKEIFRTDGEQVLKFPPPHVIKVSKSAWMTDEEFGREMVAGVNPNVIRLLQEFPPKSTLDTTVYGDQNSTITKEHLATNLGDITVEEALNGKKLFLLDYHDAFMPYLERININAKAYATRTILFLKDDGTLKPIAIELSLPHSNGVQYGSESKVFLPADEGVESTIWLLAKAHVIVNDSCYHQLISHWLNTHAVVEPFIIATNRHLSVLHPINKLLFPHFRDTININGLARQSLINAGGIIEQTFLPGPNSVEISSIVYRDWVFTDQALPADLIKRYFLTTIWTIYIKIRSNFIIIIDNKLSA
;
A
#
# COMPACT_ATOMS: atom_id res chain seq x y z
N MET A 1 -67.53 -9.95 30.98
CA MET A 1 -66.97 -10.87 29.97
C MET A 1 -65.78 -10.15 29.34
N PHE A 2 -64.57 -10.55 29.71
CA PHE A 2 -63.32 -9.90 29.31
C PHE A 2 -63.09 -10.10 27.80
N GLY A 3 -63.13 -9.00 27.03
CA GLY A 3 -62.67 -8.98 25.65
C GLY A 3 -61.15 -8.88 25.65
N ILE A 4 -60.49 -10.00 25.34
CA ILE A 4 -59.05 -10.09 25.11
C ILE A 4 -58.72 -9.19 23.90
N LEU A 5 -58.14 -8.02 24.16
CA LEU A 5 -57.50 -7.20 23.14
C LEU A 5 -56.29 -7.97 22.61
N ASN A 6 -56.42 -8.41 21.36
CA ASN A 6 -55.41 -9.09 20.58
C ASN A 6 -54.15 -8.19 20.50
N ASN A 7 -53.14 -8.53 21.29
CA ASN A 7 -51.84 -7.88 21.29
C ASN A 7 -51.08 -8.32 20.02
N LYS A 8 -51.47 -7.82 18.84
CA LYS A 8 -50.70 -8.00 17.60
C LYS A 8 -49.41 -7.20 17.77
N GLY A 9 -48.32 -7.88 18.13
CA GLY A 9 -47.00 -7.26 18.30
C GLY A 9 -46.64 -6.38 17.12
N GLN A 10 -46.18 -5.17 17.40
CA GLN A 10 -45.69 -4.24 16.38
C GLN A 10 -44.48 -4.89 15.69
N LYS A 11 -44.32 -4.67 14.39
CA LYS A 11 -43.18 -5.18 13.64
C LYS A 11 -42.36 -4.02 13.12
N ILE A 12 -41.04 -4.10 13.29
CA ILE A 12 -40.11 -3.21 12.60
C ILE A 12 -39.72 -3.86 11.29
N LYS A 13 -39.90 -3.12 10.19
CA LYS A 13 -39.41 -3.53 8.87
C LYS A 13 -37.95 -3.13 8.74
N GLY A 14 -37.11 -4.10 8.38
CA GLY A 14 -35.71 -3.88 8.03
C GLY A 14 -35.44 -4.21 6.56
N THR A 15 -34.57 -3.43 5.95
CA THR A 15 -33.99 -3.67 4.63
C THR A 15 -32.51 -4.00 4.80
N VAL A 16 -32.09 -5.18 4.37
CA VAL A 16 -30.71 -5.69 4.43
C VAL A 16 -30.14 -5.70 3.03
N VAL A 17 -29.00 -5.03 2.83
CA VAL A 17 -28.30 -4.99 1.56
C VAL A 17 -27.02 -5.81 1.67
N LEU A 18 -26.83 -6.78 0.78
CA LEU A 18 -25.66 -7.65 0.76
C LEU A 18 -25.21 -7.94 -0.68
N MET A 19 -23.99 -8.47 -0.80
CA MET A 19 -23.39 -8.90 -2.06
C MET A 19 -22.93 -10.36 -1.92
N PRO A 20 -23.37 -11.27 -2.81
CA PRO A 20 -22.87 -12.64 -2.85
C PRO A 20 -21.36 -12.69 -3.17
N LYS A 21 -20.63 -13.71 -2.68
CA LYS A 21 -19.17 -13.83 -2.86
C LYS A 21 -18.71 -13.69 -4.32
N ASN A 22 -19.39 -14.36 -5.25
CA ASN A 22 -19.05 -14.38 -6.68
C ASN A 22 -19.14 -13.01 -7.37
N VAL A 23 -19.79 -12.03 -6.75
CA VAL A 23 -19.87 -10.66 -7.27
C VAL A 23 -18.57 -9.89 -7.07
N LEU A 24 -17.86 -10.18 -5.98
CA LEU A 24 -16.63 -9.50 -5.55
C LEU A 24 -15.36 -10.31 -5.86
N ASP A 25 -15.50 -11.58 -6.25
CA ASP A 25 -14.40 -12.45 -6.64
C ASP A 25 -14.22 -12.47 -8.16
N PHE A 26 -13.28 -11.68 -8.68
CA PHE A 26 -13.02 -11.55 -10.12
C PHE A 26 -12.53 -12.87 -10.74
N ASN A 27 -11.91 -13.76 -9.95
CA ASN A 27 -11.40 -15.06 -10.44
C ASN A 27 -12.54 -16.05 -10.74
N ALA A 28 -13.72 -15.87 -10.15
CA ALA A 28 -14.89 -16.67 -10.48
C ALA A 28 -15.47 -16.36 -11.88
N ILE A 29 -15.17 -15.17 -12.43
CA ILE A 29 -15.65 -14.74 -13.76
C ILE A 29 -14.70 -15.20 -14.88
N THR A 30 -13.40 -15.39 -14.59
CA THR A 30 -12.42 -15.82 -15.60
C THR A 30 -12.29 -17.35 -15.73
N SER A 31 -12.73 -18.13 -14.74
CA SER A 31 -12.74 -19.60 -14.81
C SER A 31 -13.81 -20.17 -15.74
N VAL A 32 -14.88 -19.41 -16.03
CA VAL A 32 -15.96 -19.81 -16.95
C VAL A 32 -15.50 -19.84 -18.42
N GLY A 33 -14.38 -19.18 -18.75
CA GLY A 33 -13.79 -19.19 -20.10
C GLY A 33 -12.84 -20.35 -20.40
N LYS A 34 -12.55 -21.24 -19.44
CA LYS A 34 -11.61 -22.37 -19.61
C LYS A 34 -12.25 -23.69 -20.06
N GLY A 35 -13.44 -23.62 -20.65
CA GLY A 35 -13.99 -24.72 -21.46
C GLY A 35 -13.61 -24.51 -22.92
N GLY A 36 -12.44 -24.98 -23.32
CA GLY A 36 -11.96 -24.89 -24.70
C GLY A 36 -12.97 -25.46 -25.70
N VAL A 37 -13.26 -24.67 -26.73
CA VAL A 37 -13.85 -25.13 -27.98
C VAL A 37 -12.85 -26.11 -28.60
N ILE A 38 -13.11 -27.42 -28.51
CA ILE A 38 -12.72 -28.53 -29.41
C ILE A 38 -12.92 -29.83 -28.61
N ASN A 39 -14.12 -30.38 -28.71
CA ASN A 39 -14.47 -31.81 -28.73
C ASN A 39 -15.95 -31.97 -28.34
N THR A 40 -16.86 -31.57 -29.23
CA THR A 40 -18.25 -32.02 -29.16
C THR A 40 -18.89 -32.07 -30.55
N ALA A 41 -18.22 -32.75 -31.49
CA ALA A 41 -18.89 -33.29 -32.66
C ALA A 41 -19.40 -34.69 -32.31
N GLY A 42 -20.57 -34.76 -31.67
CA GLY A 42 -21.16 -36.04 -31.26
C GLY A 42 -22.14 -35.89 -30.10
N ASN A 43 -23.28 -35.25 -30.38
CA ASN A 43 -24.61 -35.40 -29.75
C ASN A 43 -25.37 -34.08 -29.81
N ILE A 44 -25.81 -33.77 -31.04
CA ILE A 44 -26.94 -32.90 -31.29
C ILE A 44 -28.16 -33.72 -30.85
N ILE A 45 -28.78 -33.35 -29.72
CA ILE A 45 -30.20 -33.49 -29.31
C ILE A 45 -30.24 -33.30 -27.78
N GLY A 46 -30.65 -32.11 -27.36
CA GLY A 46 -30.73 -31.70 -25.95
C GLY A 46 -30.60 -30.19 -25.78
N GLY A 47 -31.25 -29.42 -26.66
CA GLY A 47 -31.15 -27.96 -26.69
C GLY A 47 -32.12 -27.28 -25.73
N VAL A 48 -31.65 -26.17 -25.17
CA VAL A 48 -32.38 -25.04 -24.55
C VAL A 48 -32.64 -25.10 -23.03
N THR A 49 -31.59 -25.06 -22.20
CA THR A 49 -31.72 -24.61 -20.78
C THR A 49 -30.54 -23.78 -20.22
N GLY A 50 -29.58 -23.34 -21.04
CA GLY A 50 -28.27 -22.89 -20.52
C GLY A 50 -27.99 -21.41 -20.25
N ILE A 51 -28.83 -20.45 -20.68
CA ILE A 51 -28.39 -19.02 -20.72
C ILE A 51 -29.32 -18.06 -19.93
N VAL A 52 -30.37 -18.55 -19.27
CA VAL A 52 -31.32 -17.68 -18.51
C VAL A 52 -31.34 -17.94 -16.99
N GLY A 53 -30.56 -18.89 -16.46
CA GLY A 53 -30.69 -19.37 -15.07
C GLY A 53 -29.83 -18.73 -13.97
N GLY A 54 -28.75 -18.01 -14.29
CA GLY A 54 -27.69 -17.73 -13.29
C GLY A 54 -28.01 -16.68 -12.22
N VAL A 55 -28.90 -15.73 -12.49
CA VAL A 55 -29.19 -14.62 -11.55
C VAL A 55 -30.30 -14.99 -10.55
N VAL A 56 -31.18 -15.92 -10.92
CA VAL A 56 -32.38 -16.23 -10.13
C VAL A 56 -32.10 -17.21 -8.98
N ASP A 57 -31.11 -18.11 -9.12
CA ASP A 57 -30.80 -19.12 -8.09
C ASP A 57 -29.88 -18.64 -6.95
N THR A 58 -29.17 -17.52 -7.10
CA THR A 58 -28.25 -17.03 -6.05
C THR A 58 -28.97 -16.21 -4.97
N ALA A 59 -29.99 -15.44 -5.32
CA ALA A 59 -30.69 -14.56 -4.39
C ALA A 59 -31.57 -15.31 -3.38
N THR A 60 -32.17 -16.43 -3.77
CA THR A 60 -32.99 -17.27 -2.87
C THR A 60 -32.15 -18.02 -1.84
N ALA A 61 -30.85 -18.18 -2.07
CA ALA A 61 -29.93 -18.87 -1.17
C ALA A 61 -29.81 -18.22 0.22
N PHE A 62 -30.17 -16.94 0.36
CA PHE A 62 -30.13 -16.21 1.63
C PHE A 62 -31.46 -16.25 2.41
N LEU A 63 -32.54 -16.76 1.79
CA LEU A 63 -33.87 -16.84 2.38
C LEU A 63 -34.05 -18.11 3.24
N GLY A 64 -35.17 -18.21 3.95
CA GLY A 64 -35.45 -19.34 4.84
C GLY A 64 -34.72 -19.19 6.16
N ARG A 65 -34.04 -20.25 6.64
CA ARG A 65 -33.29 -20.22 7.91
C ARG A 65 -31.79 -19.98 7.74
N ASN A 66 -31.41 -19.30 6.65
CA ASN A 66 -30.02 -19.20 6.20
C ASN A 66 -29.27 -18.00 6.76
N VAL A 67 -29.95 -16.89 7.02
CA VAL A 67 -29.37 -15.70 7.65
C VAL A 67 -30.30 -15.21 8.74
N SER A 68 -29.80 -15.16 9.99
CA SER A 68 -30.56 -14.68 11.14
C SER A 68 -29.96 -13.41 11.73
N MET A 69 -30.83 -12.62 12.36
CA MET A 69 -30.49 -11.33 12.96
C MET A 69 -31.20 -11.16 14.29
N GLN A 70 -30.56 -10.47 15.23
CA GLN A 70 -31.13 -10.09 16.52
C GLN A 70 -30.79 -8.63 16.82
N LEU A 71 -31.81 -7.78 16.97
CA LEU A 71 -31.61 -6.38 17.38
C LEU A 71 -31.11 -6.31 18.83
N ILE A 72 -30.36 -5.25 19.12
CA ILE A 72 -29.85 -4.94 20.47
C ILE A 72 -30.27 -3.51 20.81
N SER A 73 -30.92 -3.34 21.97
CA SER A 73 -31.41 -2.03 22.42
C SER A 73 -30.28 -1.12 22.91
N ALA A 74 -30.33 0.15 22.51
CA ALA A 74 -29.49 1.22 23.02
C ALA A 74 -30.06 1.90 24.28
N THR A 75 -31.32 1.63 24.63
CA THR A 75 -32.06 2.41 25.64
C THR A 75 -32.64 1.59 26.78
N LYS A 76 -32.66 0.26 26.64
CA LYS A 76 -33.22 -0.67 27.62
C LYS A 76 -32.23 -1.78 27.91
N THR A 77 -32.14 -2.17 29.17
CA THR A 77 -31.17 -3.15 29.65
C THR A 77 -31.82 -4.44 30.12
N ASP A 78 -31.06 -5.53 30.05
CA ASP A 78 -31.28 -6.74 30.83
C ASP A 78 -30.90 -6.53 32.31
N ALA A 79 -31.00 -7.60 33.12
CA ALA A 79 -30.65 -7.58 34.54
C ALA A 79 -29.17 -7.30 34.81
N ASN A 80 -28.30 -7.45 33.81
CA ASN A 80 -26.86 -7.21 33.91
C ASN A 80 -26.45 -5.82 33.38
N GLY A 81 -27.42 -4.97 33.02
CA GLY A 81 -27.15 -3.64 32.46
C GLY A 81 -26.76 -3.64 30.97
N LYS A 82 -26.84 -4.78 30.28
CA LYS A 82 -26.56 -4.88 28.83
C LYS A 82 -27.82 -4.61 28.02
N GLY A 83 -27.68 -4.05 26.82
CA GLY A 83 -28.81 -3.86 25.89
C GLY A 83 -29.66 -5.11 25.71
N LEU A 84 -30.99 -4.97 25.82
CA LEU A 84 -31.91 -6.09 25.56
C LEU A 84 -31.66 -6.65 24.15
N VAL A 85 -31.55 -7.97 24.05
CA VAL A 85 -31.37 -8.68 22.78
C VAL A 85 -32.73 -9.22 22.32
N GLY A 86 -33.11 -8.87 21.10
CA GLY A 86 -34.38 -9.27 20.50
C GLY A 86 -34.41 -10.73 20.08
N LYS A 87 -35.58 -11.18 19.62
CA LYS A 87 -35.75 -12.54 19.09
C LYS A 87 -34.99 -12.72 17.78
N GLU A 88 -34.49 -13.94 17.57
CA GLU A 88 -33.89 -14.35 16.31
C GLU A 88 -34.91 -14.25 15.17
N THR A 89 -34.54 -13.47 14.15
CA THR A 89 -35.39 -13.18 13.00
C THR A 89 -34.62 -13.45 11.71
N PHE A 90 -35.27 -14.03 10.70
CA PHE A 90 -34.63 -14.42 9.45
C PHE A 90 -35.01 -13.50 8.28
N LEU A 91 -34.15 -13.45 7.26
CA LEU A 91 -34.46 -12.77 6.01
C LEU A 91 -35.70 -13.43 5.37
N SER A 92 -36.68 -12.60 4.99
CA SER A 92 -38.03 -13.07 4.63
C SER A 92 -38.29 -13.06 3.13
N LYS A 93 -37.88 -11.98 2.43
CA LYS A 93 -38.17 -11.81 1.01
C LYS A 93 -37.08 -11.00 0.31
N HIS A 94 -36.67 -11.48 -0.85
CA HIS A 94 -35.83 -10.73 -1.79
C HIS A 94 -36.65 -9.58 -2.40
N LEU A 95 -36.10 -8.38 -2.33
CA LEU A 95 -36.74 -7.16 -2.82
C LEU A 95 -36.38 -6.93 -4.29
N PRO A 96 -37.26 -6.30 -5.08
CA PRO A 96 -36.90 -5.88 -6.43
C PRO A 96 -35.73 -4.89 -6.38
N GLN A 97 -34.97 -4.82 -7.47
CA GLN A 97 -33.83 -3.92 -7.58
C GLN A 97 -34.27 -2.48 -7.30
N LEU A 98 -33.80 -1.91 -6.19
CA LEU A 98 -34.11 -0.53 -5.82
C LEU A 98 -33.23 0.43 -6.63
N PRO A 99 -33.74 1.59 -7.06
CA PRO A 99 -32.97 2.55 -7.87
C PRO A 99 -31.67 3.04 -7.21
N THR A 100 -31.58 2.93 -5.88
CA THR A 100 -30.46 3.39 -5.06
C THR A 100 -29.39 2.31 -4.81
N LEU A 101 -29.58 1.08 -5.28
CA LEU A 101 -28.61 0.00 -5.05
C LEU A 101 -27.38 0.18 -5.94
N GLY A 102 -26.21 -0.04 -5.34
CA GLY A 102 -24.96 -0.14 -6.09
C GLY A 102 -24.96 -1.35 -7.02
N ALA A 103 -24.03 -1.37 -7.97
CA ALA A 103 -23.89 -2.48 -8.91
C ALA A 103 -23.76 -3.82 -8.18
N ARG A 104 -24.60 -4.80 -8.56
CA ARG A 104 -24.61 -6.18 -8.06
C ARG A 104 -24.88 -6.32 -6.55
N GLN A 105 -25.58 -5.36 -5.96
CA GLN A 105 -26.12 -5.47 -4.60
C GLN A 105 -27.53 -6.04 -4.64
N ASP A 106 -27.83 -6.95 -3.71
CA ASP A 106 -29.15 -7.52 -3.51
C ASP A 106 -29.76 -7.00 -2.21
N ALA A 107 -31.07 -6.77 -2.22
CA ALA A 107 -31.81 -6.25 -1.07
C ALA A 107 -32.82 -7.28 -0.56
N PHE A 108 -32.91 -7.40 0.76
CA PHE A 108 -33.77 -8.36 1.46
C PHE A 108 -34.57 -7.66 2.55
N SER A 109 -35.81 -8.08 2.74
CA SER A 109 -36.64 -7.63 3.87
C SER A 109 -36.56 -8.58 5.06
N VAL A 110 -36.58 -8.01 6.25
CA VAL A 110 -36.65 -8.71 7.54
C VAL A 110 -37.67 -8.01 8.42
N PHE A 111 -38.41 -8.75 9.25
CA PHE A 111 -39.46 -8.18 10.10
C PHE A 111 -39.25 -8.58 11.55
N PHE A 112 -38.73 -7.67 12.35
CA PHE A 112 -38.44 -7.91 13.76
C PHE A 112 -39.70 -7.73 14.59
N GLU A 113 -39.97 -8.68 15.49
CA GLU A 113 -40.95 -8.45 16.55
C GLU A 113 -40.43 -7.33 17.46
N TYR A 114 -41.27 -6.32 17.67
CA TYR A 114 -40.94 -5.15 18.46
C TYR A 114 -42.06 -4.85 19.43
N ASP A 115 -41.69 -4.64 20.69
CA ASP A 115 -42.57 -4.08 21.69
C ASP A 115 -41.98 -2.77 22.23
N ALA A 116 -42.83 -1.92 22.81
CA ALA A 116 -42.40 -0.65 23.39
C ALA A 116 -41.40 -0.82 24.55
N ASN A 117 -41.31 -2.01 25.15
CA ASN A 117 -40.39 -2.31 26.25
C ASN A 117 -38.98 -2.63 25.74
N PHE A 118 -38.80 -2.93 24.45
CA PHE A 118 -37.49 -3.13 23.82
C PHE A 118 -36.71 -1.82 23.69
N GLY A 119 -37.37 -0.71 23.43
CA GLY A 119 -36.73 0.60 23.22
C GLY A 119 -35.98 0.71 21.88
N ILE A 120 -35.11 1.71 21.72
CA ILE A 120 -34.51 2.04 20.41
C ILE A 120 -33.36 1.08 20.07
N PRO A 121 -33.34 0.41 18.89
CA PRO A 121 -32.22 -0.41 18.44
C PRO A 121 -30.94 0.42 18.21
N GLY A 122 -29.80 -0.05 18.72
CA GLY A 122 -28.48 0.58 18.54
C GLY A 122 -27.39 -0.33 17.97
N ALA A 123 -27.63 -1.64 17.98
CA ALA A 123 -26.77 -2.65 17.39
C ALA A 123 -27.60 -3.86 16.93
N PHE A 124 -26.99 -4.78 16.21
CA PHE A 124 -27.57 -6.10 15.95
C PHE A 124 -26.49 -7.18 15.85
N TYR A 125 -26.86 -8.41 16.21
CA TYR A 125 -26.12 -9.61 15.85
C TYR A 125 -26.60 -10.16 14.50
N ILE A 126 -25.70 -10.76 13.74
CA ILE A 126 -26.02 -11.51 12.53
C ILE A 126 -25.31 -12.87 12.51
N ARG A 127 -26.03 -13.90 12.08
CA ARG A 127 -25.49 -15.24 11.82
C ARG A 127 -25.75 -15.65 10.39
N ASN A 128 -24.70 -16.15 9.75
CA ASN A 128 -24.79 -16.81 8.47
C ASN A 128 -24.71 -18.34 8.67
N TYR A 129 -25.75 -19.06 8.28
CA TYR A 129 -25.82 -20.53 8.33
C TYR A 129 -25.43 -21.18 7.01
N THR A 130 -25.25 -20.41 5.93
CA THR A 130 -24.80 -20.92 4.63
C THR A 130 -23.32 -21.28 4.67
N GLN A 131 -22.88 -22.18 3.79
CA GLN A 131 -21.46 -22.53 3.69
C GLN A 131 -20.62 -21.37 3.14
N ALA A 132 -21.13 -20.70 2.10
CA ALA A 132 -20.47 -19.54 1.52
C ALA A 132 -20.67 -18.30 2.39
N GLU A 133 -19.64 -17.46 2.45
CA GLU A 133 -19.71 -16.11 2.99
C GLU A 133 -20.41 -15.14 2.04
N PHE A 134 -20.89 -14.03 2.58
CA PHE A 134 -21.39 -12.89 1.80
C PHE A 134 -20.84 -11.58 2.37
N PHE A 135 -20.87 -10.52 1.58
CA PHE A 135 -20.47 -9.19 2.01
C PHE A 135 -21.71 -8.38 2.42
N LEU A 136 -21.83 -8.05 3.71
CA LEU A 136 -22.92 -7.25 4.23
C LEU A 136 -22.61 -5.76 4.02
N VAL A 137 -23.45 -5.07 3.24
CA VAL A 137 -23.27 -3.64 2.93
C VAL A 137 -23.91 -2.78 4.01
N SER A 138 -25.22 -2.96 4.24
CA SER A 138 -25.96 -2.15 5.19
C SER A 138 -27.24 -2.81 5.68
N VAL A 139 -27.76 -2.30 6.79
CA VAL A 139 -29.11 -2.58 7.29
C VAL A 139 -29.80 -1.25 7.59
N THR A 140 -31.04 -1.10 7.15
CA THR A 140 -31.87 0.07 7.45
C THR A 140 -33.17 -0.40 8.10
N LEU A 141 -33.49 0.14 9.28
CA LEU A 141 -34.75 -0.09 9.96
C LEU A 141 -35.67 1.12 9.72
N GLU A 142 -36.88 0.84 9.24
CA GLU A 142 -37.94 1.82 9.00
C GLU A 142 -38.96 1.78 10.15
N ASP A 143 -39.77 2.84 10.27
CA ASP A 143 -40.91 2.90 11.20
C ASP A 143 -40.53 2.72 12.68
N ILE A 144 -39.37 3.26 13.10
CA ILE A 144 -38.94 3.27 14.51
C ILE A 144 -39.69 4.38 15.26
N PRO A 145 -40.27 4.12 16.44
CA PRO A 145 -40.90 5.19 17.23
C PRO A 145 -39.91 6.33 17.54
N ASN A 146 -40.29 7.57 17.21
CA ASN A 146 -39.50 8.79 17.41
C ASN A 146 -38.19 8.92 16.58
N ARG A 147 -37.97 8.06 15.57
CA ARG A 147 -36.90 8.22 14.57
C ARG A 147 -37.41 7.74 13.21
N GLU A 148 -37.27 8.56 12.15
CA GLU A 148 -37.73 8.17 10.80
C GLU A 148 -37.10 6.86 10.31
N SER A 149 -35.79 6.70 10.54
CA SER A 149 -35.08 5.45 10.25
C SER A 149 -33.85 5.28 11.13
N VAL A 150 -33.35 4.06 11.23
CA VAL A 150 -32.08 3.72 11.88
C VAL A 150 -31.19 2.98 10.88
N GLN A 151 -29.99 3.51 10.63
CA GLN A 151 -29.06 2.98 9.63
C GLN A 151 -27.83 2.35 10.26
N PHE A 152 -27.41 1.23 9.69
CA PHE A 152 -26.21 0.48 10.02
C PHE A 152 -25.34 0.35 8.78
N ILE A 153 -24.19 1.02 8.75
CA ILE A 153 -23.21 0.91 7.67
C ILE A 153 -22.24 -0.21 8.06
N CYS A 154 -22.30 -1.33 7.35
CA CYS A 154 -21.66 -2.57 7.77
C CYS A 154 -20.35 -2.84 7.03
N ASN A 155 -20.40 -2.83 5.70
CA ASN A 155 -19.28 -3.06 4.78
C ASN A 155 -18.29 -4.15 5.26
N SER A 156 -18.79 -5.35 5.53
CA SER A 156 -17.96 -6.43 6.08
C SER A 156 -18.38 -7.81 5.60
N TRP A 157 -17.41 -8.72 5.47
CA TRP A 157 -17.65 -10.11 5.14
C TRP A 157 -18.23 -10.89 6.32
N VAL A 158 -19.31 -11.63 6.09
CA VAL A 158 -19.97 -12.49 7.08
C VAL A 158 -19.83 -13.96 6.66
N TYR A 159 -18.87 -14.64 7.29
CA TYR A 159 -18.63 -16.07 7.14
C TYR A 159 -19.67 -16.89 7.88
N ASN A 160 -19.69 -18.20 7.60
CA ASN A 160 -20.47 -19.15 8.38
C ASN A 160 -20.23 -18.94 9.89
N PHE A 161 -21.30 -18.94 10.69
CA PHE A 161 -21.23 -18.62 12.12
C PHE A 161 -20.24 -19.52 12.90
N LYS A 162 -20.00 -20.76 12.43
CA LYS A 162 -19.04 -21.69 13.03
C LYS A 162 -17.58 -21.23 12.93
N SER A 163 -17.29 -20.28 12.05
CA SER A 163 -15.96 -19.67 11.91
C SER A 163 -15.67 -18.66 13.01
N TYR A 164 -16.69 -18.21 13.76
CA TYR A 164 -16.54 -17.17 14.77
C TYR A 164 -16.66 -17.72 16.19
N LYS A 165 -15.85 -17.20 17.12
CA LYS A 165 -15.99 -17.47 18.56
C LYS A 165 -17.20 -16.74 19.16
N LYS A 166 -17.56 -15.59 18.61
CA LYS A 166 -18.69 -14.75 19.00
C LYS A 166 -19.45 -14.31 17.75
N ASP A 167 -20.75 -14.09 17.88
CA ASP A 167 -21.56 -13.63 16.75
C ASP A 167 -21.08 -12.25 16.26
N ARG A 168 -21.25 -12.01 14.96
CA ARG A 168 -20.90 -10.73 14.36
C ARG A 168 -21.87 -9.66 14.83
N ILE A 169 -21.32 -8.59 15.40
CA ILE A 169 -22.08 -7.42 15.85
C ILE A 169 -21.83 -6.22 14.94
N PHE A 170 -22.88 -5.44 14.70
CA PHE A 170 -22.82 -4.18 13.97
C PHE A 170 -23.56 -3.11 14.75
N PHE A 171 -23.04 -1.88 14.72
CA PHE A 171 -23.62 -0.72 15.39
C PHE A 171 -24.27 0.22 14.40
N THR A 172 -25.17 1.06 14.89
CA THR A 172 -25.72 2.18 14.13
C THR A 172 -24.62 3.15 13.67
N ASN A 173 -24.94 4.00 12.68
CA ASN A 173 -24.01 5.04 12.22
C ASN A 173 -23.84 6.22 13.21
N ASP A 174 -24.52 6.19 14.35
CA ASP A 174 -24.34 7.19 15.40
C ASP A 174 -22.86 7.26 15.87
N THR A 175 -22.44 8.41 16.40
CA THR A 175 -21.05 8.66 16.81
C THR A 175 -20.98 9.01 18.29
N TYR A 176 -20.13 8.30 19.02
CA TYR A 176 -20.01 8.45 20.47
C TYR A 176 -18.56 8.36 20.93
N LEU A 177 -18.14 9.32 21.76
CA LEU A 177 -17.02 9.10 22.68
C LEU A 177 -17.36 7.96 23.66
N PRO A 178 -16.36 7.30 24.28
CA PRO A 178 -16.63 6.27 25.28
C PRO A 178 -17.58 6.74 26.40
N SER A 179 -17.41 7.97 26.90
CA SER A 179 -18.27 8.57 27.94
C SER A 179 -19.69 8.89 27.49
N GLN A 180 -19.94 8.97 26.18
CA GLN A 180 -21.24 9.30 25.58
C GLN A 180 -21.94 8.08 25.00
N THR A 181 -21.30 6.91 25.04
CA THR A 181 -21.90 5.68 24.53
C THR A 181 -23.14 5.36 25.38
N PRO A 182 -24.30 5.10 24.77
CA PRO A 182 -25.49 4.71 25.53
C PRO A 182 -25.15 3.55 26.47
N ALA A 183 -25.48 3.69 27.76
CA ALA A 183 -25.06 2.73 28.79
C ALA A 183 -25.32 1.25 28.42
N PRO A 184 -26.46 0.89 27.80
CA PRO A 184 -26.72 -0.49 27.38
C PRO A 184 -25.74 -1.05 26.33
N LEU A 185 -25.06 -0.18 25.57
CA LEU A 185 -24.12 -0.56 24.51
C LEU A 185 -22.66 -0.66 24.99
N ASN A 186 -22.34 -0.21 26.20
CA ASN A 186 -20.96 -0.16 26.70
C ASN A 186 -20.28 -1.53 26.69
N HIS A 187 -21.00 -2.57 27.14
CA HIS A 187 -20.48 -3.93 27.13
C HIS A 187 -20.14 -4.41 25.72
N TYR A 188 -21.06 -4.21 24.77
CA TYR A 188 -20.90 -4.64 23.39
C TYR A 188 -19.78 -3.88 22.66
N ARG A 189 -19.65 -2.59 22.93
CA ARG A 189 -18.56 -1.74 22.41
C ARG A 189 -17.19 -2.30 22.80
N GLU A 190 -17.01 -2.64 24.08
CA GLU A 190 -15.75 -3.19 24.59
C GLU A 190 -15.52 -4.64 24.14
N GLU A 191 -16.58 -5.45 24.09
CA GLU A 191 -16.50 -6.83 23.62
C GLU A 191 -16.03 -6.92 22.15
N GLU A 192 -16.50 -6.04 21.27
CA GLU A 192 -16.03 -6.00 19.88
C GLU A 192 -14.54 -5.59 19.82
N LEU A 193 -14.11 -4.62 20.63
CA LEU A 193 -12.69 -4.26 20.70
C LEU A 193 -11.81 -5.42 21.20
N GLN A 194 -12.30 -6.20 22.16
CA GLN A 194 -11.60 -7.43 22.59
C GLN A 194 -11.50 -8.45 21.46
N THR A 195 -12.58 -8.64 20.69
CA THR A 195 -12.57 -9.51 19.50
C THR A 195 -11.55 -9.06 18.47
N LEU A 196 -11.49 -7.75 18.17
CA LEU A 196 -10.54 -7.18 17.21
C LEU A 196 -9.08 -7.23 17.69
N ARG A 197 -8.83 -7.16 19.01
CA ARG A 197 -7.49 -7.31 19.57
C ARG A 197 -6.97 -8.75 19.54
N GLY A 198 -7.85 -9.73 19.67
CA GLY A 198 -7.47 -11.13 19.85
C GLY A 198 -6.68 -11.37 21.15
N ASP A 199 -5.94 -12.47 21.19
CA ASP A 199 -5.19 -12.93 22.37
C ASP A 199 -3.66 -12.95 22.17
N GLY A 200 -3.17 -12.48 21.01
CA GLY A 200 -1.74 -12.47 20.67
C GLY A 200 -1.13 -13.83 20.31
N THR A 201 -1.94 -14.90 20.24
CA THR A 201 -1.47 -16.26 20.00
C THR A 201 -2.06 -16.87 18.74
N GLY A 202 -1.57 -18.05 18.33
CA GLY A 202 -2.10 -18.83 17.20
C GLY A 202 -1.81 -18.26 15.81
N GLU A 203 -2.01 -19.10 14.80
CA GLU A 203 -1.98 -18.70 13.39
C GLU A 203 -3.30 -18.04 13.01
N ARG A 204 -3.23 -16.97 12.21
CA ARG A 204 -4.41 -16.24 11.74
C ARG A 204 -5.05 -16.94 10.55
N LYS A 205 -6.38 -16.94 10.53
CA LYS A 205 -7.20 -17.57 9.49
C LYS A 205 -7.85 -16.51 8.62
N GLU A 206 -8.28 -16.91 7.42
CA GLU A 206 -8.92 -16.01 6.44
C GLU A 206 -10.13 -15.25 7.02
N ALA A 207 -10.97 -15.91 7.82
CA ALA A 207 -12.16 -15.30 8.44
C ALA A 207 -11.85 -14.44 9.67
N ASP A 208 -10.61 -14.43 10.17
CA ASP A 208 -10.24 -13.66 11.36
C ASP A 208 -10.29 -12.15 11.05
N ARG A 209 -10.66 -11.38 12.08
CA ARG A 209 -10.68 -9.91 12.07
C ARG A 209 -9.73 -9.34 13.15
N VAL A 210 -8.70 -10.11 13.48
CA VAL A 210 -7.76 -9.79 14.57
C VAL A 210 -6.66 -8.89 14.04
N TYR A 211 -6.49 -7.73 14.68
CA TYR A 211 -5.44 -6.76 14.45
C TYR A 211 -4.43 -6.87 15.59
N ASP A 212 -3.19 -7.21 15.27
CA ASP A 212 -2.11 -7.26 16.26
C ASP A 212 -0.76 -7.00 15.58
N TYR A 213 0.26 -6.71 16.39
CA TYR A 213 1.57 -6.31 15.92
C TYR A 213 2.54 -7.48 15.84
N ASP A 214 3.42 -7.43 14.86
CA ASP A 214 4.59 -8.29 14.78
C ASP A 214 5.73 -7.56 14.04
N ILE A 215 6.94 -8.09 14.15
CA ILE A 215 8.16 -7.56 13.50
C ILE A 215 8.29 -8.10 12.07
N TYR A 216 9.14 -7.48 11.25
CA TYR A 216 9.41 -7.98 9.89
C TYR A 216 10.42 -9.12 9.95
N ASN A 217 9.93 -10.31 10.31
CA ASN A 217 10.66 -11.57 10.31
C ASN A 217 10.10 -12.56 9.26
N ASP A 218 9.23 -12.10 8.38
CA ASP A 218 8.56 -12.89 7.34
C ASP A 218 9.08 -12.61 5.92
N LEU A 219 10.16 -11.83 5.79
CA LEU A 219 10.76 -11.48 4.49
C LEU A 219 11.76 -12.53 3.99
N GLY A 220 12.45 -13.23 4.91
CA GLY A 220 13.42 -14.26 4.57
C GLY A 220 12.81 -15.65 4.40
N ASN A 221 13.55 -16.55 3.78
CA ASN A 221 13.25 -17.99 3.75
C ASN A 221 14.50 -18.85 4.07
N PRO A 222 15.00 -18.85 5.32
CA PRO A 222 16.15 -19.64 5.75
C PRO A 222 16.07 -21.13 5.40
N ASP A 223 14.87 -21.73 5.50
CA ASP A 223 14.64 -23.13 5.14
C ASP A 223 14.89 -23.41 3.64
N GLY A 224 14.74 -22.39 2.79
CA GLY A 224 14.98 -22.46 1.35
C GLY A 224 16.43 -22.28 0.91
N GLY A 225 17.33 -21.86 1.82
CA GLY A 225 18.77 -21.72 1.53
C GLY A 225 19.38 -20.42 2.08
N ASP A 226 20.70 -20.40 2.20
CA ASP A 226 21.43 -19.31 2.87
C ASP A 226 21.30 -17.97 2.12
N ALA A 227 21.15 -18.01 0.79
CA ALA A 227 20.90 -16.84 -0.05
C ALA A 227 19.56 -16.13 0.25
N LEU A 228 18.63 -16.81 0.92
CA LEU A 228 17.30 -16.30 1.27
C LEU A 228 17.19 -15.86 2.74
N VAL A 229 18.28 -15.92 3.50
CA VAL A 229 18.31 -15.43 4.89
C VAL A 229 18.31 -13.90 4.89
N ARG A 230 17.43 -13.29 5.69
CA ARG A 230 17.36 -11.83 5.87
C ARG A 230 17.34 -11.49 7.37
N PRO A 231 17.89 -10.34 7.77
CA PRO A 231 17.80 -9.89 9.15
C PRO A 231 16.34 -9.62 9.53
N VAL A 232 16.02 -9.86 10.80
CA VAL A 232 14.74 -9.45 11.38
C VAL A 232 14.76 -7.95 11.61
N LEU A 233 13.76 -7.24 11.09
CA LEU A 233 13.64 -5.78 11.25
C LEU A 233 12.56 -5.45 12.28
N GLY A 234 12.93 -4.64 13.27
CA GLY A 234 12.09 -4.29 14.42
C GLY A 234 12.39 -5.13 15.66
N GLY A 235 12.25 -4.51 16.84
CA GLY A 235 12.48 -5.18 18.13
C GLY A 235 13.95 -5.22 18.58
N SER A 236 14.85 -4.52 17.87
CA SER A 236 16.24 -4.31 18.27
C SER A 236 16.68 -2.87 18.01
N SER A 237 17.74 -2.43 18.68
CA SER A 237 18.40 -1.13 18.42
C SER A 237 19.25 -1.15 17.13
N THR A 238 19.74 -2.33 16.74
CA THR A 238 20.52 -2.51 15.50
C THR A 238 19.64 -2.27 14.28
N TYR A 239 18.48 -2.91 14.23
CA TYR A 239 17.50 -2.76 13.14
C TYR A 239 16.15 -2.29 13.70
N PRO A 240 16.01 -1.01 14.07
CA PRO A 240 14.72 -0.46 14.48
C PRO A 240 13.80 -0.41 13.26
N TYR A 241 12.51 -0.71 13.44
CA TYR A 241 11.55 -0.68 12.35
C TYR A 241 10.11 -0.56 12.84
N PRO A 242 9.18 0.00 12.03
CA PRO A 242 7.75 -0.09 12.27
C PRO A 242 7.27 -1.55 12.44
N ARG A 243 6.13 -1.73 13.07
CA ARG A 243 5.47 -3.04 13.19
C ARG A 243 4.51 -3.27 12.02
N ARG A 244 4.29 -4.53 11.68
CA ARG A 244 3.32 -4.98 10.68
C ARG A 244 2.21 -5.78 11.34
N VAL A 245 1.17 -6.12 10.58
CA VAL A 245 0.12 -7.04 11.03
C VAL A 245 0.68 -8.43 11.31
N ARG A 246 0.41 -8.94 12.51
CA ARG A 246 0.74 -10.30 12.94
C ARG A 246 -0.04 -11.35 12.16
N SER A 247 0.68 -12.30 11.54
CA SER A 247 0.09 -13.49 10.90
C SER A 247 0.18 -14.73 11.77
N GLY A 248 1.22 -14.85 12.59
CA GLY A 248 1.38 -15.95 13.55
C GLY A 248 1.60 -17.32 12.90
N ARG A 249 2.12 -17.39 11.66
CA ARG A 249 2.56 -18.64 11.07
C ARG A 249 3.72 -19.20 11.90
N LYS A 250 3.94 -20.50 11.78
CA LYS A 250 4.99 -21.19 12.54
C LYS A 250 6.38 -20.65 12.20
N PRO A 251 7.35 -20.70 13.14
CA PRO A 251 8.74 -20.40 12.84
C PRO A 251 9.33 -21.33 11.77
N THR A 252 10.40 -20.87 11.11
CA THR A 252 11.19 -21.73 10.21
C THR A 252 11.98 -22.77 11.00
N ARG A 253 12.44 -23.84 10.34
CA ARG A 253 13.20 -24.91 11.01
C ARG A 253 14.63 -24.50 11.29
N LYS A 254 15.26 -23.76 10.35
CA LYS A 254 16.66 -23.32 10.48
C LYS A 254 16.84 -22.08 11.35
N ASP A 255 15.85 -21.18 11.39
CA ASP A 255 15.88 -19.98 12.23
C ASP A 255 14.54 -19.78 12.95
N PRO A 256 14.47 -20.03 14.27
CA PRO A 256 13.24 -19.88 15.04
C PRO A 256 12.79 -18.41 15.19
N LYS A 257 13.62 -17.43 14.82
CA LYS A 257 13.25 -16.01 14.81
C LYS A 257 12.53 -15.61 13.53
N SER A 258 12.68 -16.37 12.44
CA SER A 258 12.03 -16.13 11.16
C SER A 258 10.67 -16.84 11.07
N GLU A 259 9.66 -16.17 10.55
CA GLU A 259 8.34 -16.73 10.29
C GLU A 259 8.35 -17.51 8.97
N LYS A 260 7.71 -18.69 8.94
CA LYS A 260 7.68 -19.53 7.75
C LYS A 260 6.94 -18.85 6.59
N PRO A 261 7.41 -18.99 5.33
CA PRO A 261 6.68 -18.53 4.16
C PRO A 261 5.30 -19.19 4.04
N GLY A 262 4.33 -18.43 3.54
CA GLY A 262 2.97 -18.91 3.34
C GLY A 262 2.04 -17.84 2.79
N VAL A 263 0.73 -18.09 2.86
CA VAL A 263 -0.28 -17.07 2.56
C VAL A 263 -0.18 -15.98 3.61
N ILE A 264 -0.08 -14.72 3.17
CA ILE A 264 -0.07 -13.58 4.08
C ILE A 264 -1.48 -13.35 4.58
N TYR A 265 -1.64 -13.37 5.91
CA TYR A 265 -2.87 -12.97 6.56
C TYR A 265 -2.99 -11.45 6.57
N VAL A 266 -4.21 -11.00 6.32
CA VAL A 266 -4.69 -9.65 6.55
C VAL A 266 -6.07 -9.77 7.20
N PRO A 267 -6.45 -8.89 8.15
CA PRO A 267 -7.78 -8.93 8.75
C PRO A 267 -8.84 -8.87 7.66
N ARG A 268 -9.87 -9.70 7.76
CA ARG A 268 -10.71 -10.03 6.60
C ARG A 268 -11.29 -8.82 5.86
N ASP A 269 -11.68 -7.79 6.60
CA ASP A 269 -12.31 -6.59 6.03
C ASP A 269 -11.29 -5.62 5.39
N GLU A 270 -9.99 -5.77 5.68
CA GLU A 270 -8.90 -5.05 4.98
C GLU A 270 -8.62 -5.68 3.60
N ASN A 271 -8.95 -6.96 3.41
CA ASN A 271 -8.92 -7.62 2.11
C ASN A 271 -10.22 -7.38 1.35
N PHE A 272 -10.46 -6.12 1.01
CA PHE A 272 -11.67 -5.72 0.32
C PHE A 272 -11.72 -6.37 -1.08
N GLY A 273 -12.86 -6.96 -1.45
CA GLY A 273 -13.09 -7.40 -2.83
C GLY A 273 -13.57 -6.20 -3.63
N HIS A 274 -12.89 -5.84 -4.72
CA HIS A 274 -13.14 -4.62 -5.44
C HIS A 274 -13.84 -4.89 -6.78
N LEU A 275 -14.84 -4.06 -7.08
CA LEU A 275 -15.47 -4.05 -8.41
C LEU A 275 -14.57 -3.36 -9.48
N LYS A 276 -13.54 -2.56 -9.11
CA LYS A 276 -12.59 -1.88 -10.02
C LYS A 276 -11.20 -1.55 -9.40
N SER A 277 -10.18 -1.59 -10.26
CA SER A 277 -8.77 -1.11 -10.26
C SER A 277 -7.78 -1.44 -9.13
N SER A 278 -8.15 -1.55 -7.85
CA SER A 278 -7.15 -1.85 -6.79
C SER A 278 -6.78 -3.33 -6.73
N ASP A 279 -7.77 -4.23 -6.85
CA ASP A 279 -7.52 -5.68 -7.05
C ASP A 279 -6.61 -5.93 -8.27
N PHE A 280 -6.76 -5.09 -9.28
CA PHE A 280 -5.99 -5.18 -10.51
C PHE A 280 -4.49 -4.92 -10.23
N LEU A 281 -4.10 -3.83 -9.57
CA LEU A 281 -2.67 -3.59 -9.25
C LEU A 281 -2.12 -4.64 -8.26
N MET A 282 -2.98 -5.10 -7.36
CA MET A 282 -2.70 -6.09 -6.33
C MET A 282 -2.33 -7.48 -6.90
N TYR A 283 -3.17 -8.03 -7.78
CA TYR A 283 -2.85 -9.25 -8.53
C TYR A 283 -1.70 -9.05 -9.52
N GLY A 284 -1.48 -7.81 -9.97
CA GLY A 284 -0.38 -7.42 -10.84
C GLY A 284 0.98 -7.73 -10.25
N ILE A 285 1.25 -7.33 -9.00
CA ILE A 285 2.57 -7.56 -8.36
C ILE A 285 2.86 -9.06 -8.23
N LYS A 286 1.90 -9.83 -7.73
CA LYS A 286 2.06 -11.28 -7.56
C LYS A 286 2.20 -11.99 -8.91
N SER A 287 1.36 -11.65 -9.89
CA SER A 287 1.44 -12.22 -11.24
C SER A 287 2.75 -11.84 -11.94
N LEU A 288 3.22 -10.61 -11.75
CA LEU A 288 4.49 -10.14 -12.30
C LEU A 288 5.66 -10.97 -11.72
N SER A 289 5.72 -11.09 -10.39
CA SER A 289 6.77 -11.85 -9.69
C SER A 289 6.76 -13.35 -10.04
N GLN A 290 5.59 -13.99 -10.00
CA GLN A 290 5.48 -15.45 -10.06
C GLN A 290 5.33 -16.00 -11.49
N ASN A 291 4.71 -15.24 -12.40
CA ASN A 291 4.37 -15.73 -13.73
C ASN A 291 5.14 -15.00 -14.84
N VAL A 292 5.27 -13.67 -14.77
CA VAL A 292 5.78 -12.88 -15.90
C VAL A 292 7.31 -12.78 -15.90
N ILE A 293 7.93 -12.45 -14.76
CA ILE A 293 9.39 -12.32 -14.65
C ILE A 293 10.11 -13.62 -15.04
N PRO A 294 9.69 -14.82 -14.57
CA PRO A 294 10.32 -16.08 -14.99
C PRO A 294 10.25 -16.30 -16.50
N LEU A 295 9.11 -15.97 -17.13
CA LEU A 295 8.95 -16.10 -18.58
C LEU A 295 9.86 -15.13 -19.33
N PHE A 296 9.94 -13.86 -18.91
CA PHE A 296 10.88 -12.91 -19.50
C PHE A 296 12.33 -13.37 -19.36
N LYS A 297 12.72 -13.88 -18.18
CA LYS A 297 14.06 -14.42 -17.98
C LYS A 297 14.35 -15.57 -18.94
N SER A 298 13.38 -16.47 -19.12
CA SER A 298 13.54 -17.59 -20.04
C SER A 298 13.67 -17.12 -21.50
N VAL A 299 12.84 -16.20 -21.95
CA VAL A 299 12.91 -15.66 -23.32
C VAL A 299 14.23 -14.92 -23.59
N ILE A 300 14.66 -14.09 -22.63
CA ILE A 300 15.82 -13.21 -22.80
C ILE A 300 17.13 -13.98 -22.61
N PHE A 301 17.26 -14.75 -21.53
CA PHE A 301 18.53 -15.35 -21.12
C PHE A 301 18.68 -16.83 -21.47
N ASP A 302 17.58 -17.60 -21.53
CA ASP A 302 17.67 -19.04 -21.82
C ASP A 302 17.52 -19.32 -23.32
N LEU A 303 16.54 -18.67 -23.96
CA LEU A 303 16.22 -18.85 -25.38
C LEU A 303 16.97 -17.88 -26.30
N ASN A 304 17.59 -16.82 -25.75
CA ASN A 304 18.24 -15.74 -26.51
C ASN A 304 17.36 -15.19 -27.64
N PHE A 305 16.05 -15.11 -27.42
CA PHE A 305 15.10 -14.68 -28.44
C PHE A 305 15.17 -13.17 -28.69
N THR A 306 15.60 -12.42 -27.68
CA THR A 306 15.90 -10.98 -27.75
C THR A 306 17.33 -10.74 -27.24
N PRO A 307 17.99 -9.65 -27.65
CA PRO A 307 19.24 -9.22 -27.03
C PRO A 307 19.10 -9.14 -25.50
N ASN A 308 20.18 -9.50 -24.79
CA ASN A 308 20.24 -9.52 -23.34
C ASN A 308 20.61 -8.16 -22.72
N GLU A 309 21.08 -7.22 -23.55
CA GLU A 309 21.42 -5.85 -23.18
C GLU A 309 20.84 -4.88 -24.22
N PHE A 310 20.84 -3.59 -23.87
CA PHE A 310 20.47 -2.51 -24.80
C PHE A 310 21.73 -1.82 -25.30
N ASP A 311 21.89 -1.73 -26.62
CA ASP A 311 23.05 -1.10 -27.27
C ASP A 311 22.83 0.40 -27.55
N SER A 312 21.59 0.88 -27.42
CA SER A 312 21.27 2.29 -27.63
C SER A 312 20.03 2.76 -26.86
N PHE A 313 19.91 4.07 -26.66
CA PHE A 313 18.68 4.65 -26.10
C PHE A 313 17.46 4.45 -27.01
N ASP A 314 17.63 4.22 -28.31
CA ASP A 314 16.52 3.93 -29.23
C ASP A 314 15.88 2.56 -28.96
N GLU A 315 16.67 1.58 -28.53
CA GLU A 315 16.12 0.25 -28.17
C GLU A 315 15.25 0.32 -26.92
N VAL A 316 15.66 1.11 -25.92
CA VAL A 316 14.83 1.40 -24.74
C VAL A 316 13.54 2.11 -25.16
N ARG A 317 13.62 3.06 -26.11
CA ARG A 317 12.42 3.71 -26.68
C ARG A 317 11.53 2.72 -27.44
N GLY A 318 12.14 1.72 -28.08
CA GLY A 318 11.47 0.62 -28.75
C GLY A 318 10.42 -0.05 -27.88
N LEU A 319 10.63 -0.15 -26.56
CA LEU A 319 9.72 -0.80 -25.61
C LEU A 319 8.29 -0.21 -25.56
N PHE A 320 8.13 1.09 -25.84
CA PHE A 320 6.82 1.77 -25.85
C PHE A 320 6.44 2.38 -27.21
N GLU A 321 7.31 2.26 -28.23
CA GLU A 321 7.00 2.61 -29.62
C GLU A 321 6.66 1.37 -30.45
N GLY A 322 7.57 0.40 -30.51
CA GLY A 322 7.41 -0.87 -31.23
C GLY A 322 6.95 -2.04 -30.35
N GLY A 323 7.18 -1.96 -29.04
CA GLY A 323 6.95 -3.03 -28.08
C GLY A 323 8.01 -4.15 -28.13
N ILE A 324 7.91 -5.07 -27.18
CA ILE A 324 8.73 -6.28 -27.10
C ILE A 324 8.03 -7.37 -27.90
N LYS A 325 8.73 -7.94 -28.88
CA LYS A 325 8.26 -9.14 -29.59
C LYS A 325 8.52 -10.35 -28.72
N LEU A 326 7.48 -11.15 -28.49
CA LEU A 326 7.58 -12.40 -27.74
C LEU A 326 7.09 -13.57 -28.59
N PRO A 327 7.61 -14.79 -28.37
CA PRO A 327 7.03 -16.00 -28.93
C PRO A 327 5.55 -16.12 -28.56
N THR A 328 4.71 -16.59 -29.50
CA THR A 328 3.26 -16.67 -29.32
C THR A 328 2.86 -17.52 -28.11
N ASP A 329 3.59 -18.60 -27.83
CA ASP A 329 3.40 -19.48 -26.68
C ASP A 329 3.65 -18.76 -25.35
N ILE A 330 4.64 -17.87 -25.28
CA ILE A 330 4.93 -17.05 -24.10
C ILE A 330 3.86 -15.96 -23.94
N LEU A 331 3.51 -15.26 -25.03
CA LEU A 331 2.49 -14.23 -24.99
C LEU A 331 1.11 -14.79 -24.57
N SER A 332 0.79 -16.02 -24.98
CA SER A 332 -0.44 -16.70 -24.59
C SER A 332 -0.52 -17.01 -23.09
N GLN A 333 0.62 -17.11 -22.40
CA GLN A 333 0.69 -17.30 -20.95
C GLN A 333 0.58 -15.98 -20.19
N ILE A 334 1.03 -14.88 -20.79
CA ILE A 334 1.04 -13.54 -20.18
C ILE A 334 -0.28 -12.81 -20.40
N SER A 335 -0.77 -12.75 -21.64
CA SER A 335 -1.97 -11.98 -22.03
C SER A 335 -3.27 -12.26 -21.24
N PRO A 336 -3.58 -13.49 -20.77
CA PRO A 336 -4.79 -13.74 -20.00
C PRO A 336 -4.66 -13.36 -18.52
N LEU A 337 -3.47 -13.00 -18.03
CA LEU A 337 -3.28 -12.61 -16.65
C LEU A 337 -4.06 -11.31 -16.35
N PRO A 338 -4.90 -11.30 -15.30
CA PRO A 338 -5.48 -10.06 -14.78
C PRO A 338 -4.34 -9.06 -14.50
N ALA A 339 -4.63 -7.76 -14.51
CA ALA A 339 -3.64 -6.70 -14.26
C ALA A 339 -2.73 -6.30 -15.45
N LEU A 340 -2.55 -7.15 -16.46
CA LEU A 340 -1.52 -6.87 -17.46
C LEU A 340 -2.00 -6.00 -18.62
N LYS A 341 -3.30 -5.92 -18.89
CA LYS A 341 -3.86 -5.08 -19.97
C LYS A 341 -3.70 -3.57 -19.76
N GLU A 342 -3.47 -3.13 -18.53
CA GLU A 342 -3.18 -1.71 -18.22
C GLU A 342 -1.66 -1.44 -18.18
N ILE A 343 -0.85 -2.48 -18.00
CA ILE A 343 0.62 -2.38 -18.03
C ILE A 343 1.12 -2.46 -19.48
N PHE A 344 0.53 -3.35 -20.27
CA PHE A 344 0.88 -3.58 -21.67
C PHE A 344 -0.33 -3.39 -22.57
N ARG A 345 -0.14 -2.63 -23.65
CA ARG A 345 -0.99 -2.71 -24.83
C ARG A 345 -0.54 -3.91 -25.65
N THR A 346 -1.50 -4.68 -26.15
CA THR A 346 -1.26 -5.78 -27.10
C THR A 346 -2.13 -5.56 -28.32
N ASP A 347 -1.58 -5.86 -29.49
CA ASP A 347 -2.31 -5.92 -30.76
C ASP A 347 -3.10 -7.24 -30.93
N GLY A 348 -2.94 -8.18 -29.99
CA GLY A 348 -3.54 -9.51 -30.04
C GLY A 348 -2.69 -10.54 -30.80
N GLU A 349 -1.49 -10.18 -31.27
CA GLU A 349 -0.61 -11.07 -32.05
C GLU A 349 0.67 -11.48 -31.31
N GLN A 350 1.73 -10.65 -31.33
CA GLN A 350 3.07 -11.00 -30.82
C GLN A 350 3.75 -9.90 -29.98
N VAL A 351 3.08 -8.77 -29.74
CA VAL A 351 3.72 -7.58 -29.15
C VAL A 351 3.17 -7.25 -27.76
N LEU A 352 4.08 -7.06 -26.80
CA LEU A 352 3.82 -6.38 -25.53
C LEU A 352 4.40 -4.97 -25.57
N LYS A 353 3.54 -3.96 -25.53
CA LYS A 353 3.94 -2.55 -25.66
C LYS A 353 3.63 -1.78 -24.38
N PHE A 354 4.63 -1.14 -23.80
CA PHE A 354 4.41 -0.25 -22.66
C PHE A 354 3.72 1.05 -23.08
N PRO A 355 2.94 1.70 -22.19
CA PRO A 355 2.46 3.05 -22.44
C PRO A 355 3.65 4.04 -22.46
N PRO A 356 3.67 5.04 -23.38
CA PRO A 356 4.73 6.04 -23.41
C PRO A 356 4.82 6.83 -22.08
N PRO A 357 6.00 6.86 -21.43
CA PRO A 357 6.21 7.64 -20.21
C PRO A 357 5.95 9.13 -20.41
N HIS A 358 5.38 9.81 -19.41
CA HIS A 358 5.04 11.23 -19.49
C HIS A 358 6.25 12.13 -19.77
N VAL A 359 7.40 11.83 -19.15
CA VAL A 359 8.63 12.63 -19.23
C VAL A 359 9.16 12.79 -20.66
N ILE A 360 8.87 11.85 -21.56
CA ILE A 360 9.34 11.89 -22.96
C ILE A 360 8.27 12.25 -23.99
N LYS A 361 7.03 12.54 -23.57
CA LYS A 361 5.93 12.80 -24.52
C LYS A 361 6.17 14.03 -25.40
N VAL A 362 6.92 15.01 -24.89
CA VAL A 362 7.24 16.25 -25.61
C VAL A 362 8.64 16.22 -26.19
N SER A 363 9.64 15.77 -25.41
CA SER A 363 11.03 15.66 -25.84
C SER A 363 11.62 14.31 -25.45
N LYS A 364 12.20 13.59 -26.42
CA LYS A 364 12.81 12.27 -26.20
C LYS A 364 14.17 12.32 -25.47
N SER A 365 14.77 13.50 -25.35
CA SER A 365 16.12 13.70 -24.80
C SER A 365 16.19 14.69 -23.62
N ALA A 366 15.11 15.39 -23.28
CA ALA A 366 15.12 16.40 -22.21
C ALA A 366 15.53 15.83 -20.84
N TRP A 367 15.26 14.54 -20.58
CA TRP A 367 15.69 13.85 -19.36
C TRP A 367 17.22 13.85 -19.15
N MET A 368 18.00 14.08 -20.21
CA MET A 368 19.47 14.11 -20.13
C MET A 368 20.01 15.48 -19.72
N THR A 369 19.20 16.55 -19.75
CA THR A 369 19.69 17.90 -19.45
C THR A 369 19.92 18.12 -17.96
N ASP A 370 20.79 19.06 -17.63
CA ASP A 370 21.07 19.43 -16.24
C ASP A 370 19.87 20.14 -15.59
N GLU A 371 19.10 20.88 -16.39
CA GLU A 371 17.86 21.53 -15.94
C GLU A 371 16.83 20.50 -15.47
N GLU A 372 16.59 19.43 -16.25
CA GLU A 372 15.60 18.42 -15.88
C GLU A 372 16.06 17.62 -14.67
N PHE A 373 17.35 17.26 -14.62
CA PHE A 373 17.97 16.60 -13.47
C PHE A 373 17.80 17.41 -12.17
N GLY A 374 18.07 18.72 -12.21
CA GLY A 374 17.84 19.61 -11.06
C GLY A 374 16.36 19.83 -10.75
N ARG A 375 15.50 19.94 -11.77
CA ARG A 375 14.06 20.17 -11.62
C ARG A 375 13.35 18.98 -10.97
N GLU A 376 13.69 17.75 -11.32
CA GLU A 376 13.05 16.56 -10.75
C GLU A 376 13.28 16.41 -9.24
N MET A 377 14.35 16.99 -8.68
CA MET A 377 14.59 17.00 -7.23
C MET A 377 13.56 17.82 -6.44
N VAL A 378 12.77 18.68 -7.10
CA VAL A 378 11.70 19.48 -6.47
C VAL A 378 10.32 19.22 -7.08
N ALA A 379 10.26 18.56 -8.24
CA ALA A 379 9.05 18.40 -9.04
C ALA A 379 8.86 17.00 -9.67
N GLY A 380 9.80 16.08 -9.41
CA GLY A 380 9.80 14.72 -9.93
C GLY A 380 9.18 13.73 -8.97
N VAL A 381 9.63 12.47 -9.05
CA VAL A 381 9.10 11.36 -8.26
C VAL A 381 9.53 11.40 -6.79
N ASN A 382 10.71 11.99 -6.50
CA ASN A 382 11.28 12.06 -5.14
C ASN A 382 11.62 13.50 -4.67
N PRO A 383 10.63 14.41 -4.57
CA PRO A 383 10.89 15.85 -4.42
C PRO A 383 11.00 16.33 -2.97
N ASN A 384 11.33 15.42 -2.04
CA ASN A 384 11.30 15.64 -0.60
C ASN A 384 12.64 15.35 0.10
N VAL A 385 13.72 15.14 -0.65
CA VAL A 385 15.05 14.86 -0.06
C VAL A 385 15.99 16.07 -0.11
N ILE A 386 15.96 16.85 -1.19
CA ILE A 386 16.80 18.03 -1.35
C ILE A 386 16.70 18.96 -0.13
N ARG A 387 17.84 19.51 0.30
CA ARG A 387 17.97 20.43 1.45
C ARG A 387 18.83 21.64 1.11
N LEU A 388 18.60 22.78 1.77
CA LEU A 388 19.51 23.92 1.65
C LEU A 388 20.85 23.59 2.31
N LEU A 389 21.95 23.89 1.64
CA LEU A 389 23.29 23.69 2.18
C LEU A 389 23.60 24.80 3.20
N GLN A 390 23.74 24.43 4.48
CA GLN A 390 24.00 25.39 5.57
C GLN A 390 25.49 25.67 5.80
N GLU A 391 26.35 24.68 5.55
CA GLU A 391 27.79 24.77 5.76
C GLU A 391 28.56 24.09 4.64
N PHE A 392 29.80 24.50 4.42
CA PHE A 392 30.68 23.96 3.40
C PHE A 392 32.08 23.68 3.96
N PRO A 393 32.70 22.53 3.64
CA PRO A 393 32.15 21.42 2.84
C PRO A 393 31.01 20.67 3.56
N PRO A 394 30.13 19.95 2.83
CA PRO A 394 29.13 19.08 3.45
C PRO A 394 29.75 18.08 4.43
N LYS A 395 29.13 17.91 5.60
CA LYS A 395 29.59 16.96 6.62
C LYS A 395 28.73 15.70 6.69
N SER A 396 29.36 14.59 7.05
CA SER A 396 28.67 13.34 7.36
C SER A 396 28.23 13.29 8.82
N THR A 397 27.14 12.58 9.08
CA THR A 397 26.62 12.25 10.41
C THR A 397 26.96 10.84 10.87
N LEU A 398 27.67 10.06 10.03
CA LEU A 398 28.14 8.73 10.39
C LEU A 398 29.12 8.79 11.57
N ASP A 399 29.09 7.74 12.41
CA ASP A 399 29.99 7.62 13.56
C ASP A 399 31.45 7.53 13.08
N THR A 400 32.22 8.59 13.34
CA THR A 400 33.62 8.70 12.92
C THR A 400 34.52 7.63 13.55
N THR A 401 34.10 7.02 14.67
CA THR A 401 34.85 5.91 15.29
C THR A 401 34.69 4.59 14.53
N VAL A 402 33.60 4.45 13.77
CA VAL A 402 33.28 3.26 12.97
C VAL A 402 33.67 3.46 11.51
N TYR A 403 33.43 4.66 10.96
CA TYR A 403 33.56 4.94 9.53
C TYR A 403 34.70 5.93 9.20
N GLY A 404 35.50 6.39 10.17
CA GLY A 404 36.54 7.38 9.92
C GLY A 404 35.99 8.73 9.44
N ASP A 405 36.82 9.52 8.76
CA ASP A 405 36.39 10.81 8.18
C ASP A 405 35.56 10.59 6.91
N GLN A 406 34.31 11.02 6.97
CA GLN A 406 33.31 10.86 5.91
C GLN A 406 32.84 12.22 5.35
N ASN A 407 33.53 13.30 5.73
CA ASN A 407 33.23 14.64 5.22
C ASN A 407 33.55 14.75 3.72
N SER A 408 32.81 15.62 3.04
CA SER A 408 32.92 15.79 1.59
C SER A 408 34.30 16.33 1.18
N THR A 409 34.82 15.83 0.06
CA THR A 409 36.08 16.32 -0.55
C THR A 409 35.86 17.40 -1.61
N ILE A 410 34.60 17.84 -1.82
CA ILE A 410 34.31 18.97 -2.71
C ILE A 410 34.97 20.23 -2.15
N THR A 411 35.81 20.88 -2.95
CA THR A 411 36.47 22.14 -2.59
C THR A 411 35.73 23.35 -3.17
N LYS A 412 36.10 24.56 -2.73
CA LYS A 412 35.47 25.79 -3.25
C LYS A 412 35.83 26.03 -4.72
N GLU A 413 37.03 25.63 -5.12
CA GLU A 413 37.54 25.72 -6.50
C GLU A 413 36.70 24.87 -7.45
N HIS A 414 36.23 23.70 -7.02
CA HIS A 414 35.31 22.87 -7.79
C HIS A 414 33.99 23.60 -8.13
N LEU A 415 33.49 24.43 -7.22
CA LEU A 415 32.21 25.12 -7.40
C LEU A 415 32.35 26.44 -8.15
N ALA A 416 33.45 27.16 -7.96
CA ALA A 416 33.65 28.52 -8.47
C ALA A 416 33.40 28.64 -9.98
N THR A 417 33.81 27.65 -10.77
CA THR A 417 33.65 27.62 -12.23
C THR A 417 32.19 27.61 -12.69
N ASN A 418 31.26 27.21 -11.80
CA ASN A 418 29.85 27.02 -12.12
C ASN A 418 28.91 28.02 -11.42
N LEU A 419 29.45 28.94 -10.62
CA LEU A 419 28.70 29.95 -9.87
C LEU A 419 28.61 31.31 -10.58
N GLY A 420 29.29 31.49 -11.71
CA GLY A 420 29.38 32.78 -12.38
C GLY A 420 30.22 33.77 -11.56
N ASP A 421 29.70 34.98 -11.34
CA ASP A 421 30.45 36.07 -10.72
C ASP A 421 30.38 36.11 -9.18
N ILE A 422 29.77 35.11 -8.53
CA ILE A 422 29.66 35.06 -7.07
C ILE A 422 30.55 33.98 -6.46
N THR A 423 31.02 34.25 -5.25
CA THR A 423 31.81 33.32 -4.42
C THR A 423 30.92 32.26 -3.76
N VAL A 424 31.54 31.17 -3.28
CA VAL A 424 30.84 30.12 -2.51
C VAL A 424 30.22 30.72 -1.23
N GLU A 425 30.92 31.64 -0.58
CA GLU A 425 30.44 32.34 0.62
C GLU A 425 29.21 33.21 0.32
N GLU A 426 29.23 33.97 -0.77
CA GLU A 426 28.07 34.75 -1.21
C GLU A 426 26.89 33.86 -1.57
N ALA A 427 27.14 32.72 -2.22
CA ALA A 427 26.10 31.75 -2.56
C ALA A 427 25.50 31.07 -1.30
N LEU A 428 26.31 30.71 -0.30
CA LEU A 428 25.84 30.19 0.99
C LEU A 428 25.02 31.25 1.75
N ASN A 429 25.57 32.46 1.91
CA ASN A 429 24.90 33.56 2.61
C ASN A 429 23.60 33.98 1.92
N GLY A 430 23.58 33.94 0.59
CA GLY A 430 22.40 34.17 -0.24
C GLY A 430 21.41 33.01 -0.29
N LYS A 431 21.69 31.89 0.42
CA LYS A 431 20.85 30.68 0.43
C LYS A 431 20.58 30.13 -0.98
N LYS A 432 21.61 30.17 -1.84
CA LYS A 432 21.54 29.71 -3.23
C LYS A 432 22.14 28.31 -3.44
N LEU A 433 22.76 27.70 -2.44
CA LEU A 433 23.32 26.35 -2.55
C LEU A 433 22.42 25.31 -1.89
N PHE A 434 22.12 24.24 -2.63
CA PHE A 434 21.34 23.11 -2.18
C PHE A 434 22.15 21.83 -2.31
N LEU A 435 21.74 20.83 -1.54
CA LEU A 435 22.40 19.55 -1.42
C LEU A 435 21.37 18.42 -1.56
N LEU A 436 21.64 17.48 -2.45
CA LEU A 436 21.05 16.14 -2.44
C LEU A 436 22.10 15.19 -1.89
N ASP A 437 21.84 14.64 -0.71
CA ASP A 437 22.83 13.86 0.05
C ASP A 437 22.34 12.45 0.32
N TYR A 438 22.92 11.47 -0.39
CA TYR A 438 22.66 10.06 -0.18
C TYR A 438 23.81 9.35 0.52
N HIS A 439 24.87 10.09 0.86
CA HIS A 439 26.11 9.48 1.29
C HIS A 439 25.92 8.57 2.50
N ASP A 440 25.34 9.10 3.57
CA ASP A 440 25.23 8.39 4.85
C ASP A 440 24.27 7.19 4.79
N ALA A 441 23.27 7.22 3.90
CA ALA A 441 22.33 6.11 3.73
C ALA A 441 22.98 4.90 3.05
N PHE A 442 23.88 5.12 2.09
CA PHE A 442 24.47 4.05 1.27
C PHE A 442 25.86 3.64 1.71
N MET A 443 26.69 4.54 2.24
CA MET A 443 28.07 4.27 2.65
C MET A 443 28.20 3.01 3.55
N PRO A 444 27.34 2.77 4.56
CA PRO A 444 27.40 1.57 5.40
C PRO A 444 27.18 0.23 4.67
N TYR A 445 26.71 0.27 3.43
CA TYR A 445 26.33 -0.91 2.63
C TYR A 445 27.21 -1.12 1.39
N LEU A 446 28.06 -0.16 1.03
CA LEU A 446 28.78 -0.20 -0.24
C LEU A 446 29.69 -1.42 -0.38
N GLU A 447 30.39 -1.86 0.68
CA GLU A 447 31.20 -3.08 0.64
C GLU A 447 30.35 -4.31 0.26
N ARG A 448 29.16 -4.45 0.86
CA ARG A 448 28.24 -5.58 0.60
C ARG A 448 27.60 -5.50 -0.78
N ILE A 449 27.20 -4.30 -1.20
CA ILE A 449 26.58 -4.07 -2.52
C ILE A 449 27.61 -4.33 -3.62
N ASN A 450 28.85 -3.86 -3.44
CA ASN A 450 29.88 -3.89 -4.48
C ASN A 450 30.50 -5.27 -4.75
N ILE A 451 30.16 -6.28 -3.93
CA ILE A 451 30.45 -7.69 -4.21
C ILE A 451 29.73 -8.14 -5.50
N ASN A 452 28.45 -7.77 -5.65
CA ASN A 452 27.61 -8.23 -6.76
C ASN A 452 27.22 -7.13 -7.75
N ALA A 453 27.29 -5.86 -7.35
CA ALA A 453 26.99 -4.69 -8.17
C ALA A 453 28.15 -3.68 -8.15
N LYS A 454 27.95 -2.47 -8.67
CA LYS A 454 28.90 -1.35 -8.55
C LYS A 454 28.12 -0.08 -8.19
N ALA A 455 28.45 0.50 -7.05
CA ALA A 455 27.73 1.58 -6.41
C ALA A 455 28.69 2.60 -5.81
N TYR A 456 28.22 3.84 -5.75
CA TYR A 456 28.81 4.94 -5.00
C TYR A 456 27.80 5.48 -4.00
N ALA A 457 28.31 6.04 -2.91
CA ALA A 457 27.58 6.95 -2.04
C ALA A 457 27.69 8.35 -2.67
N THR A 458 26.55 8.96 -3.00
CA THR A 458 26.55 10.20 -3.80
C THR A 458 26.18 11.44 -3.00
N ARG A 459 26.83 12.56 -3.32
CA ARG A 459 26.40 13.91 -2.94
C ARG A 459 26.34 14.80 -4.17
N THR A 460 25.29 15.59 -4.31
CA THR A 460 25.13 16.54 -5.42
C THR A 460 24.90 17.94 -4.88
N ILE A 461 25.72 18.90 -5.32
CA ILE A 461 25.51 20.31 -5.00
C ILE A 461 24.79 20.97 -6.17
N LEU A 462 23.73 21.73 -5.85
CA LEU A 462 22.95 22.50 -6.81
C LEU A 462 23.02 23.99 -6.47
N PHE A 463 23.03 24.81 -7.51
CA PHE A 463 22.96 26.25 -7.43
C PHE A 463 21.60 26.75 -7.91
N LEU A 464 20.97 27.61 -7.11
CA LEU A 464 19.75 28.32 -7.47
C LEU A 464 20.10 29.57 -8.27
N LYS A 465 19.76 29.53 -9.57
CA LYS A 465 19.91 30.68 -10.47
C LYS A 465 18.87 31.76 -10.19
N ASP A 466 19.14 32.97 -10.68
CA ASP A 466 18.23 34.11 -10.54
C ASP A 466 16.91 33.94 -11.30
N ASP A 467 16.89 33.07 -12.32
CA ASP A 467 15.67 32.66 -13.04
C ASP A 467 14.76 31.71 -12.23
N GLY A 468 15.21 31.27 -11.05
CA GLY A 468 14.47 30.38 -10.15
C GLY A 468 14.67 28.89 -10.42
N THR A 469 15.53 28.50 -11.37
CA THR A 469 15.83 27.09 -11.67
C THR A 469 17.08 26.59 -10.94
N LEU A 470 17.13 25.28 -10.66
CA LEU A 470 18.25 24.62 -10.02
C LEU A 470 19.22 24.07 -11.07
N LYS A 471 20.49 24.46 -10.98
CA LYS A 471 21.58 23.95 -11.80
C LYS A 471 22.45 23.01 -10.95
N PRO A 472 22.65 21.72 -11.32
CA PRO A 472 23.67 20.90 -10.68
C PRO A 472 25.07 21.46 -11.00
N ILE A 473 25.95 21.55 -10.00
CA ILE A 473 27.29 22.16 -10.17
C ILE A 473 28.44 21.26 -9.74
N ALA A 474 28.18 20.22 -8.95
CA ALA A 474 29.17 19.18 -8.62
C ALA A 474 28.48 17.90 -8.15
N ILE A 475 29.07 16.75 -8.49
CA ILE A 475 28.72 15.44 -7.95
C ILE A 475 29.96 14.82 -7.32
N GLU A 476 29.84 14.42 -6.06
CA GLU A 476 30.82 13.59 -5.37
C GLU A 476 30.36 12.12 -5.41
N LEU A 477 31.25 11.24 -5.87
CA LEU A 477 31.09 9.80 -5.84
C LEU A 477 32.09 9.21 -4.85
N SER A 478 31.58 8.72 -3.71
CA SER A 478 32.38 8.19 -2.60
C SER A 478 32.33 6.67 -2.53
N LEU A 479 33.49 6.07 -2.26
CA LEU A 479 33.64 4.65 -1.90
C LEU A 479 34.20 4.53 -0.48
N PRO A 480 33.97 3.40 0.20
CA PRO A 480 34.75 3.05 1.39
C PRO A 480 36.24 3.07 1.05
N HIS A 481 37.07 3.51 1.99
CA HIS A 481 38.52 3.45 1.80
C HIS A 481 38.97 2.00 1.54
N SER A 482 39.88 1.82 0.59
CA SER A 482 40.49 0.52 0.23
C SER A 482 41.08 -0.29 1.39
N ASN A 483 41.46 0.35 2.50
CA ASN A 483 41.99 -0.30 3.70
C ASN A 483 40.91 -0.67 4.75
N GLY A 484 39.64 -0.35 4.46
CA GLY A 484 38.48 -0.61 5.32
C GLY A 484 37.70 0.67 5.65
N VAL A 485 36.38 0.51 5.88
CA VAL A 485 35.44 1.60 6.19
C VAL A 485 35.89 2.52 7.32
N GLN A 486 36.63 2.03 8.31
CA GLN A 486 37.10 2.82 9.45
C GLN A 486 38.13 3.91 9.10
N TYR A 487 38.69 3.86 7.89
CA TYR A 487 39.66 4.85 7.40
C TYR A 487 39.02 5.98 6.60
N GLY A 488 37.68 6.07 6.55
CA GLY A 488 36.98 7.14 5.81
C GLY A 488 36.53 6.71 4.43
N SER A 489 36.41 7.69 3.53
CA SER A 489 36.01 7.48 2.14
C SER A 489 37.09 7.90 1.14
N GLU A 490 37.10 7.21 -0.01
CA GLU A 490 37.81 7.62 -1.21
C GLU A 490 36.79 8.24 -2.18
N SER A 491 36.81 9.57 -2.29
CA SER A 491 35.86 10.34 -3.11
C SER A 491 36.49 10.87 -4.39
N LYS A 492 35.70 10.90 -5.46
CA LYS A 492 36.00 11.65 -6.70
C LYS A 492 34.91 12.68 -6.96
N VAL A 493 35.31 13.87 -7.38
CA VAL A 493 34.39 14.96 -7.71
C VAL A 493 34.32 15.13 -9.23
N PHE A 494 33.10 15.18 -9.75
CA PHE A 494 32.79 15.38 -11.15
C PHE A 494 32.04 16.69 -11.33
N LEU A 495 32.38 17.42 -12.38
CA LEU A 495 31.81 18.74 -12.69
C LEU A 495 31.02 18.67 -14.00
N PRO A 496 30.04 19.56 -14.20
CA PRO A 496 29.31 19.68 -15.46
C PRO A 496 30.24 19.88 -16.65
N ALA A 497 29.95 19.16 -17.74
CA ALA A 497 30.62 19.30 -19.03
C ALA A 497 29.64 18.97 -20.16
N ASP A 498 29.69 19.76 -21.23
CA ASP A 498 28.78 19.62 -22.39
C ASP A 498 29.42 18.92 -23.59
N GLU A 499 30.75 18.85 -23.62
CA GLU A 499 31.53 18.31 -24.75
C GLU A 499 32.52 17.22 -24.30
N GLY A 500 33.04 16.48 -25.28
CA GLY A 500 34.13 15.52 -25.06
C GLY A 500 33.73 14.25 -24.29
N VAL A 501 34.73 13.59 -23.73
CA VAL A 501 34.52 12.41 -22.86
C VAL A 501 33.98 12.83 -21.50
N GLU A 502 34.30 14.06 -21.08
CA GLU A 502 33.91 14.67 -19.84
C GLU A 502 32.38 14.79 -19.74
N SER A 503 31.68 15.14 -20.83
CA SER A 503 30.21 15.17 -20.82
C SER A 503 29.57 13.80 -20.63
N THR A 504 30.20 12.76 -21.17
CA THR A 504 29.77 11.37 -20.94
C THR A 504 30.02 10.95 -19.51
N ILE A 505 31.18 11.31 -18.94
CA ILE A 505 31.50 11.06 -17.53
C ILE A 505 30.51 11.80 -16.61
N TRP A 506 30.15 13.04 -16.93
CA TRP A 506 29.14 13.81 -16.20
C TRP A 506 27.76 13.15 -16.26
N LEU A 507 27.33 12.69 -17.44
CA LEU A 507 26.09 11.93 -17.59
C LEU A 507 26.08 10.64 -16.74
N LEU A 508 27.22 9.92 -16.68
CA LEU A 508 27.37 8.74 -15.82
C LEU A 508 27.35 9.09 -14.33
N ALA A 509 27.96 10.22 -13.92
CA ALA A 509 27.89 10.70 -12.56
C ALA A 509 26.44 11.01 -12.14
N LYS A 510 25.66 11.68 -13.02
CA LYS A 510 24.21 11.88 -12.81
C LYS A 510 23.46 10.55 -12.73
N ALA A 511 23.79 9.56 -13.56
CA ALA A 511 23.18 8.24 -13.50
C ALA A 511 23.40 7.57 -12.14
N HIS A 512 24.61 7.64 -11.57
CA HIS A 512 24.87 7.12 -10.21
C HIS A 512 24.06 7.83 -9.13
N VAL A 513 23.87 9.15 -9.24
CA VAL A 513 22.99 9.92 -8.34
C VAL A 513 21.55 9.42 -8.47
N ILE A 514 21.02 9.28 -9.69
CA ILE A 514 19.64 8.80 -9.90
C ILE A 514 19.45 7.35 -9.44
N VAL A 515 20.49 6.51 -9.50
CA VAL A 515 20.42 5.16 -8.91
C VAL A 515 20.27 5.22 -7.38
N ASN A 516 21.04 6.08 -6.69
CA ASN A 516 20.84 6.32 -5.25
C ASN A 516 19.45 6.91 -4.97
N ASP A 517 19.03 7.93 -5.73
CA ASP A 517 17.73 8.60 -5.60
C ASP A 517 16.57 7.62 -5.79
N SER A 518 16.63 6.77 -6.80
CA SER A 518 15.59 5.76 -7.08
C SER A 518 15.48 4.74 -5.95
N CYS A 519 16.61 4.31 -5.40
CA CYS A 519 16.64 3.39 -4.26
C CYS A 519 16.10 4.07 -2.99
N TYR A 520 16.52 5.30 -2.72
CA TYR A 520 16.06 6.06 -1.57
C TYR A 520 14.56 6.39 -1.67
N HIS A 521 14.11 6.85 -2.84
CA HIS A 521 12.70 7.04 -3.16
C HIS A 521 11.90 5.79 -2.83
N GLN A 522 12.27 4.65 -3.42
CA GLN A 522 11.43 3.46 -3.33
C GLN A 522 11.44 2.84 -1.94
N LEU A 523 12.58 2.83 -1.25
CA LEU A 523 12.75 2.16 0.04
C LEU A 523 12.42 3.06 1.23
N ILE A 524 12.66 4.37 1.13
CA ILE A 524 12.50 5.33 2.22
C ILE A 524 11.30 6.24 1.95
N SER A 525 11.36 7.11 0.95
CA SER A 525 10.31 8.12 0.73
C SER A 525 8.94 7.49 0.47
N HIS A 526 8.91 6.33 -0.20
CA HIS A 526 7.72 5.59 -0.55
C HIS A 526 7.45 4.47 0.47
N TRP A 527 8.24 3.39 0.48
CA TRP A 527 7.95 2.24 1.35
C TRP A 527 7.97 2.58 2.84
N LEU A 528 9.07 3.13 3.37
CA LEU A 528 9.15 3.40 4.81
C LEU A 528 8.15 4.48 5.24
N ASN A 529 8.24 5.67 4.64
CA ASN A 529 7.58 6.88 5.12
C ASN A 529 6.08 6.94 4.79
N THR A 530 5.55 6.03 3.97
CA THR A 530 4.10 5.89 3.76
C THR A 530 3.60 4.50 4.13
N HIS A 531 4.09 3.43 3.51
CA HIS A 531 3.55 2.09 3.72
C HIS A 531 3.82 1.56 5.14
N ALA A 532 5.10 1.47 5.53
CA ALA A 532 5.51 0.80 6.75
C ALA A 532 5.14 1.60 8.01
N VAL A 533 5.31 2.93 8.01
CA VAL A 533 4.98 3.77 9.18
C VAL A 533 3.48 3.95 9.41
N VAL A 534 2.64 3.83 8.36
CA VAL A 534 1.18 3.99 8.51
C VAL A 534 0.54 2.74 9.13
N GLU A 535 1.00 1.54 8.78
CA GLU A 535 0.42 0.26 9.23
C GLU A 535 0.23 0.14 10.76
N PRO A 536 1.19 0.55 11.63
CA PRO A 536 0.99 0.59 13.08
C PRO A 536 -0.22 1.41 13.55
N PHE A 537 -0.52 2.54 12.89
CA PHE A 537 -1.65 3.39 13.25
C PHE A 537 -2.99 2.75 12.87
N ILE A 538 -3.03 1.98 11.78
CA ILE A 538 -4.20 1.21 11.36
C ILE A 538 -4.50 0.11 12.39
N ILE A 539 -3.45 -0.62 12.80
CA ILE A 539 -3.55 -1.65 13.83
C ILE A 539 -4.04 -1.02 15.14
N ALA A 540 -3.44 0.09 15.58
CA ALA A 540 -3.82 0.77 16.82
C ALA A 540 -5.29 1.25 16.79
N THR A 541 -5.71 1.84 15.67
CA THR A 541 -7.06 2.38 15.49
C THR A 541 -8.11 1.27 15.62
N ASN A 542 -7.93 0.16 14.91
CA ASN A 542 -8.88 -0.96 14.97
C ASN A 542 -8.86 -1.71 16.32
N ARG A 543 -7.74 -1.68 17.06
CA ARG A 543 -7.62 -2.31 18.38
C ARG A 543 -8.22 -1.50 19.54
N HIS A 544 -8.28 -0.18 19.41
CA HIS A 544 -8.57 0.70 20.54
C HIS A 544 -9.69 1.72 20.29
N LEU A 545 -10.02 2.03 19.05
CA LEU A 545 -11.11 2.95 18.73
C LEU A 545 -12.26 2.18 18.09
N SER A 546 -13.35 2.01 18.84
CA SER A 546 -14.58 1.40 18.34
C SER A 546 -15.05 2.11 17.07
N VAL A 547 -15.77 1.40 16.19
CA VAL A 547 -16.43 1.98 15.01
C VAL A 547 -17.39 3.14 15.33
N LEU A 548 -17.83 3.25 16.59
CA LEU A 548 -18.62 4.38 17.10
C LEU A 548 -17.77 5.64 17.39
N HIS A 549 -16.45 5.50 17.50
CA HIS A 549 -15.56 6.58 17.91
C HIS A 549 -15.38 7.61 16.77
N PRO A 550 -15.49 8.92 17.04
CA PRO A 550 -15.35 9.95 16.00
C PRO A 550 -14.01 9.89 15.27
N ILE A 551 -12.91 9.65 16.00
CA ILE A 551 -11.57 9.52 15.38
C ILE A 551 -11.43 8.22 14.55
N ASN A 552 -12.12 7.13 14.89
CA ASN A 552 -12.14 5.95 14.02
C ASN A 552 -12.79 6.32 12.67
N LYS A 553 -13.96 6.95 12.70
CA LYS A 553 -14.67 7.41 11.49
C LYS A 553 -13.86 8.42 10.67
N LEU A 554 -13.11 9.31 11.34
CA LEU A 554 -12.23 10.28 10.69
C LEU A 554 -11.06 9.60 9.95
N LEU A 555 -10.40 8.63 10.59
CA LEU A 555 -9.19 8.02 10.07
C LEU A 555 -9.44 6.86 9.11
N PHE A 556 -10.54 6.13 9.28
CA PHE A 556 -10.85 4.91 8.52
C PHE A 556 -10.71 5.06 6.98
N PRO A 557 -11.22 6.14 6.34
CA PRO A 557 -11.07 6.31 4.90
C PRO A 557 -9.62 6.46 4.43
N HIS A 558 -8.73 6.93 5.30
CA HIS A 558 -7.31 7.15 5.00
C HIS A 558 -6.46 5.89 5.12
N PHE A 559 -7.01 4.80 5.65
CA PHE A 559 -6.32 3.52 5.87
C PHE A 559 -6.66 2.45 4.83
N ARG A 560 -7.62 2.77 3.96
CA ARG A 560 -8.15 1.85 2.97
C ARG A 560 -7.02 1.21 2.14
N ASP A 561 -7.06 -0.11 2.05
CA ASP A 561 -6.18 -0.98 1.25
C ASP A 561 -4.70 -1.03 1.70
N THR A 562 -4.26 -0.22 2.68
CA THR A 562 -2.85 -0.17 3.10
C THR A 562 -2.36 -1.48 3.71
N ILE A 563 -3.11 -2.10 4.64
CA ILE A 563 -2.72 -3.40 5.21
C ILE A 563 -2.65 -4.48 4.13
N ASN A 564 -3.58 -4.46 3.17
CA ASN A 564 -3.65 -5.44 2.10
C ASN A 564 -2.43 -5.35 1.17
N ILE A 565 -2.14 -4.15 0.65
CA ILE A 565 -0.98 -3.94 -0.23
C ILE A 565 0.34 -4.19 0.50
N ASN A 566 0.45 -3.82 1.78
CA ASN A 566 1.64 -4.12 2.58
C ASN A 566 1.85 -5.62 2.76
N GLY A 567 0.77 -6.37 3.02
CA GLY A 567 0.82 -7.83 3.10
C GLY A 567 1.38 -8.46 1.83
N LEU A 568 0.93 -8.00 0.66
CA LEU A 568 1.41 -8.50 -0.62
C LEU A 568 2.80 -8.02 -0.98
N ALA A 569 3.16 -6.79 -0.60
CA ALA A 569 4.52 -6.30 -0.73
C ALA A 569 5.50 -7.19 0.05
N ARG A 570 5.17 -7.60 1.28
CA ARG A 570 5.96 -8.57 2.04
C ARG A 570 6.03 -9.94 1.38
N GLN A 571 5.04 -10.33 0.57
CA GLN A 571 5.02 -11.63 -0.10
C GLN A 571 5.80 -11.68 -1.41
N SER A 572 5.82 -10.58 -2.18
CA SER A 572 6.28 -10.62 -3.58
C SER A 572 7.12 -9.42 -4.03
N LEU A 573 7.15 -8.33 -3.25
CA LEU A 573 7.87 -7.11 -3.60
C LEU A 573 9.21 -7.01 -2.85
N ILE A 574 9.15 -7.04 -1.52
CA ILE A 574 10.29 -6.76 -0.61
C ILE A 574 10.80 -8.01 0.13
N ASN A 575 10.30 -9.19 -0.20
CA ASN A 575 10.84 -10.45 0.32
C ASN A 575 12.21 -10.77 -0.27
N ALA A 576 12.91 -11.73 0.34
CA ALA A 576 14.11 -12.33 -0.21
C ALA A 576 13.86 -12.88 -1.62
N GLY A 577 14.62 -12.38 -2.59
CA GLY A 577 14.42 -12.70 -4.01
C GLY A 577 13.13 -12.11 -4.60
N GLY A 578 12.50 -11.14 -3.94
CA GLY A 578 11.35 -10.40 -4.47
C GLY A 578 11.74 -9.42 -5.58
N ILE A 579 10.76 -8.71 -6.13
CA ILE A 579 10.98 -7.77 -7.25
C ILE A 579 12.03 -6.70 -6.90
N ILE A 580 11.96 -6.11 -5.71
CA ILE A 580 12.87 -5.01 -5.33
C ILE A 580 14.31 -5.50 -5.27
N GLU A 581 14.58 -6.63 -4.63
CA GLU A 581 15.94 -7.17 -4.55
C GLU A 581 16.50 -7.62 -5.91
N GLN A 582 15.63 -7.94 -6.87
CA GLN A 582 16.03 -8.32 -8.21
C GLN A 582 16.26 -7.14 -9.16
N THR A 583 15.72 -5.95 -8.85
CA THR A 583 15.66 -4.82 -9.79
C THR A 583 16.28 -3.53 -9.26
N PHE A 584 16.56 -3.42 -7.96
CA PHE A 584 17.20 -2.26 -7.35
C PHE A 584 18.61 -2.58 -6.87
N LEU A 585 19.48 -1.57 -6.93
CA LEU A 585 20.92 -1.67 -6.65
C LEU A 585 21.28 -2.43 -5.36
N PRO A 586 20.64 -2.21 -4.19
CA PRO A 586 21.11 -2.82 -2.96
C PRO A 586 20.89 -4.32 -2.86
N GLY A 587 20.07 -4.89 -3.75
CA GLY A 587 19.75 -6.31 -3.78
C GLY A 587 19.26 -6.81 -2.41
N PRO A 588 19.87 -7.86 -1.83
CA PRO A 588 19.52 -8.39 -0.49
C PRO A 588 19.58 -7.38 0.67
N ASN A 589 20.24 -6.23 0.50
CA ASN A 589 20.37 -5.20 1.54
C ASN A 589 19.25 -4.16 1.50
N SER A 590 18.32 -4.23 0.54
CA SER A 590 17.37 -3.17 0.23
C SER A 590 16.51 -2.74 1.43
N VAL A 591 15.82 -3.68 2.07
CA VAL A 591 14.93 -3.33 3.19
C VAL A 591 15.74 -2.96 4.46
N GLU A 592 16.95 -3.51 4.61
CA GLU A 592 17.85 -3.21 5.74
C GLU A 592 18.27 -1.73 5.74
N ILE A 593 18.57 -1.15 4.58
CA ILE A 593 18.90 0.28 4.44
C ILE A 593 17.75 1.16 5.00
N SER A 594 16.50 0.80 4.72
CA SER A 594 15.36 1.55 5.26
C SER A 594 15.29 1.52 6.80
N SER A 595 15.80 0.46 7.43
CA SER A 595 15.87 0.37 8.90
C SER A 595 16.92 1.29 9.50
N ILE A 596 18.04 1.50 8.82
CA ILE A 596 19.05 2.48 9.25
C ILE A 596 18.47 3.89 9.19
N VAL A 597 17.81 4.24 8.09
CA VAL A 597 17.18 5.57 7.94
C VAL A 597 16.02 5.76 8.93
N TYR A 598 15.29 4.70 9.27
CA TYR A 598 14.22 4.76 10.26
C TYR A 598 14.69 5.16 11.66
N ARG A 599 15.97 4.96 12.00
CA ARG A 599 16.52 5.36 13.31
C ARG A 599 16.31 6.84 13.60
N ASP A 600 16.40 7.68 12.57
CA ASP A 600 16.27 9.14 12.66
C ASP A 600 14.90 9.64 12.17
N TRP A 601 13.95 8.72 11.96
CA TRP A 601 12.59 9.10 11.58
C TRP A 601 11.86 9.74 12.76
N VAL A 602 11.24 10.89 12.51
CA VAL A 602 10.52 11.67 13.51
C VAL A 602 9.11 11.95 13.02
N PHE A 603 8.12 11.51 13.79
CA PHE A 603 6.70 11.63 13.43
C PHE A 603 6.26 13.09 13.19
N THR A 604 6.68 14.01 14.07
CA THR A 604 6.30 15.43 13.96
C THR A 604 6.91 16.12 12.76
N ASP A 605 8.04 15.61 12.25
CA ASP A 605 8.70 16.15 11.07
C ASP A 605 7.99 15.74 9.78
N GLN A 606 7.06 14.77 9.81
CA GLN A 606 6.30 14.36 8.63
C GLN A 606 5.23 15.39 8.22
N ALA A 607 4.91 16.34 9.10
CA ALA A 607 4.07 17.47 8.73
C ALA A 607 4.79 18.31 7.68
N LEU A 608 4.17 18.53 6.51
CA LEU A 608 4.82 19.22 5.40
C LEU A 608 5.50 20.56 5.80
N PRO A 609 4.87 21.44 6.62
CA PRO A 609 5.55 22.66 7.07
C PRO A 609 6.82 22.37 7.91
N ALA A 610 6.78 21.37 8.78
CA ALA A 610 7.91 20.99 9.62
C ALA A 610 9.04 20.36 8.78
N ASP A 611 8.70 19.47 7.84
CA ASP A 611 9.65 18.89 6.89
C ASP A 611 10.39 19.97 6.07
N LEU A 612 9.64 20.93 5.51
CA LEU A 612 10.21 22.03 4.75
C LEU A 612 11.15 22.89 5.60
N ILE A 613 10.76 23.21 6.85
CA ILE A 613 11.62 23.95 7.79
C ILE A 613 12.89 23.16 8.12
N LYS A 614 12.77 21.85 8.39
CA LYS A 614 13.89 20.96 8.68
C LYS A 614 14.89 20.89 7.51
N ARG A 615 14.38 20.92 6.28
CA ARG A 615 15.20 20.98 5.06
C ARG A 615 15.61 22.42 4.67
N TYR A 616 15.30 23.39 5.53
CA TYR A 616 15.64 24.82 5.43
C TYR A 616 15.01 25.56 4.24
N PHE A 617 13.83 25.13 3.80
CA PHE A 617 12.98 25.82 2.83
C PHE A 617 12.09 26.87 3.55
N LEU A 618 12.67 28.01 3.92
CA LEU A 618 11.92 29.15 4.50
C LEU A 618 11.23 30.02 3.42
N THR A 619 10.35 30.93 3.88
CA THR A 619 9.40 31.82 3.16
C THR A 619 9.85 32.50 1.86
N THR A 620 11.14 32.54 1.51
CA THR A 620 11.61 33.11 0.23
C THR A 620 11.77 32.05 -0.87
N ILE A 621 12.13 30.80 -0.50
CA ILE A 621 12.18 29.63 -1.42
C ILE A 621 10.76 29.04 -1.62
N TRP A 622 9.83 29.38 -0.72
CA TRP A 622 8.39 29.16 -0.82
C TRP A 622 7.82 29.47 -2.21
N THR A 623 8.28 30.52 -2.88
CA THR A 623 7.77 30.94 -4.19
C THR A 623 8.08 29.92 -5.31
N ILE A 624 9.22 29.24 -5.24
CA ILE A 624 9.62 28.20 -6.21
C ILE A 624 8.83 26.92 -5.95
N TYR A 625 8.71 26.53 -4.68
CA TYR A 625 7.93 25.36 -4.28
C TYR A 625 6.42 25.55 -4.59
N ILE A 626 5.87 26.77 -4.39
CA ILE A 626 4.47 27.12 -4.70
C ILE A 626 4.20 27.20 -6.21
N LYS A 627 5.12 27.74 -7.03
CA LYS A 627 4.94 27.77 -8.50
C LYS A 627 4.86 26.36 -9.09
N ILE A 628 5.53 25.40 -8.47
CA ILE A 628 5.57 23.99 -8.92
C ILE A 628 4.44 23.16 -8.26
N ARG A 629 4.02 23.46 -7.02
CA ARG A 629 3.10 22.64 -6.21
C ARG A 629 1.92 23.39 -5.57
N SER A 630 1.36 24.38 -6.24
CA SER A 630 0.12 25.06 -5.82
C SER A 630 -0.99 24.10 -5.37
N ASN A 631 -1.07 22.89 -5.94
CA ASN A 631 -2.07 21.87 -5.57
C ASN A 631 -1.88 21.21 -4.19
N PHE A 632 -0.66 21.09 -3.64
CA PHE A 632 -0.46 20.36 -2.36
C PHE A 632 -0.73 21.21 -1.13
N ILE A 633 -0.40 22.51 -1.18
CA ILE A 633 -0.68 23.44 -0.07
C ILE A 633 -2.19 23.73 0.00
N ILE A 634 -2.89 23.79 -1.14
CA ILE A 634 -4.36 23.89 -1.18
C ILE A 634 -5.04 22.72 -0.45
N ILE A 635 -4.44 21.53 -0.38
CA ILE A 635 -4.98 20.38 0.36
C ILE A 635 -4.83 20.57 1.88
N ILE A 636 -3.77 21.23 2.34
CA ILE A 636 -3.47 21.43 3.77
C ILE A 636 -4.15 22.70 4.31
N ASP A 637 -4.09 23.83 3.59
CA ASP A 637 -4.62 25.13 4.03
C ASP A 637 -6.16 25.22 4.02
N ASN A 638 -6.84 24.49 3.12
CA ASN A 638 -8.30 24.42 3.13
C ASN A 638 -8.89 23.69 4.34
N LYS A 639 -8.06 23.14 5.24
CA LYS A 639 -8.50 22.52 6.50
C LYS A 639 -8.06 23.27 7.77
N LEU A 640 -7.19 24.27 7.66
CA LEU A 640 -6.80 25.12 8.79
C LEU A 640 -7.59 26.44 8.83
N SER A 641 -8.34 26.74 7.77
CA SER A 641 -9.19 27.94 7.64
C SER A 641 -10.70 27.67 7.75
N ALA A 642 -11.11 26.47 8.21
CA ALA A 642 -12.51 26.09 8.43
C ALA A 642 -12.79 25.80 9.90
#